data_AF-A0A1I7DC71-F1
#
_entry.id   AF-A0A1I7DC71-F1
#
_cell.length_a   1.000
_cell.length_b   1.000
_cell.length_c   1.000
_cell.angle_alpha   90.00
_cell.angle_beta   90.00
_cell.angle_gamma   90.00
#
_symmetry.space_group_name_H-M   'P 1'
#
loop_
_entity.id
_entity.type
_entity.pdbx_description
1 polymer ?
#
loop_
_entity_poly.entity_id
_entity_poly.type
_entity_poly.pdbx_seq_one_letter_code
_entity_poly.pdbx_strand_id
1 'polypeptide(L)'
;MPKRKITPVEQTWAQKVYSCLQLNFPEDQTDGTEQASEGLLDFEIKEALQSKSTVTALKDELNAVFTQDVAGKVADHFLAKRSTIRTLKLLERALKSPTEISEKTVKRANDLFDDAKDFGTRLTMEVFFEGKSVPEDPIEASKQITSKVMKLAEDADDDGISSITRSLNVLSNADNPVLKEAVALSLKDVHTNIVYPKNQRRKNAAQGGEVPRTPGEVTTNFLSLLKKEKQNPDLDQTASIALDKVDEVVRKQILGHQLSVPETRAILYKSAKELKDNGLEELAARAIEFSVQMGKSDEQPLTRLHDAVYSRVLDSNLVADLVHNPPQSVLDAGHTAKLGTLQTVSEQTPRVQQDLAKNLQSALQRDKRFWITECPQLQKLADCPAEDAFKNLQDFLSAPTTNGYEAIAVPMLTVKLCVNLNNILTNQWPEDRPPVKEGEQDLVSFIHKANKAYQLVHREANRRTAPGNLFGTSEVSDKLQAGITLDYQPGAVTFEDDQTKIPSTHPSRRNIPVLEKPSQTQLKALKHGIPVASGVSGSTNLNLFFLKHLMENSDNENTVPDPKDYMLLTTMFLTYDGGHAIHEALWTGQYLDGELELNLGLEKTTPDDQPSNPTDYVSDLNDFIGLYDGTETGQALGRAKEHALDATVNYFDEHSYAAENAKDKA
;
A
#
# COMPACT_ATOMS: atom_id res chain seq x y z
N MET A 1 23.64 61.00 -38.20
CA MET A 1 23.03 60.05 -39.16
C MET A 1 21.87 60.76 -39.85
N PRO A 2 21.68 60.65 -41.18
CA PRO A 2 20.51 61.23 -41.82
C PRO A 2 19.27 60.47 -41.36
N LYS A 3 18.27 61.18 -40.79
CA LYS A 3 17.03 60.57 -40.32
C LYS A 3 16.29 59.95 -41.52
N ARG A 4 16.00 58.65 -41.45
CA ARG A 4 15.30 57.89 -42.50
C ARG A 4 13.89 58.44 -42.64
N LYS A 5 13.54 58.93 -43.84
CA LYS A 5 12.16 59.33 -44.14
C LYS A 5 11.27 58.08 -44.13
N ILE A 6 10.14 58.17 -43.43
CA ILE A 6 9.10 57.14 -43.41
C ILE A 6 8.61 56.96 -44.84
N THR A 7 8.48 55.71 -45.28
CA THR A 7 7.98 55.42 -46.63
C THR A 7 6.47 55.64 -46.69
N PRO A 8 5.89 55.98 -47.86
CA PRO A 8 4.45 56.19 -47.98
C PRO A 8 3.60 55.00 -47.51
N VAL A 9 4.13 53.77 -47.65
CA VAL A 9 3.47 52.54 -47.17
C VAL A 9 3.45 52.49 -45.63
N GLU A 10 4.55 52.82 -44.97
CA GLU A 10 4.63 52.90 -43.51
C GLU A 10 3.74 54.03 -42.96
N GLN A 11 3.64 55.15 -43.67
CA GLN A 11 2.76 56.27 -43.31
C GLN A 11 1.28 55.91 -43.46
N THR A 12 0.91 55.21 -44.53
CA THR A 12 -0.45 54.72 -44.77
C THR A 12 -0.86 53.66 -43.74
N TRP A 13 0.09 52.80 -43.34
CA TRP A 13 -0.14 51.82 -42.28
C TRP A 13 -0.35 52.49 -40.91
N ALA A 14 0.50 53.47 -40.56
CA ALA A 14 0.38 54.21 -39.32
C ALA A 14 -0.93 55.04 -39.25
N GLN A 15 -1.36 55.65 -40.36
CA GLN A 15 -2.65 56.34 -40.44
C GLN A 15 -3.84 55.38 -40.26
N LYS A 16 -3.78 54.16 -40.83
CA LYS A 16 -4.82 53.13 -40.59
C LYS A 16 -4.88 52.70 -39.13
N VAL A 17 -3.73 52.55 -38.47
CA VAL A 17 -3.66 52.21 -37.04
C VAL A 17 -4.27 53.33 -36.19
N TYR A 18 -3.91 54.59 -36.43
CA TYR A 18 -4.47 55.73 -35.69
C TYR A 18 -5.99 55.90 -35.92
N SER A 19 -6.47 55.67 -37.15
CA SER A 19 -7.91 55.76 -37.44
C SER A 19 -8.70 54.63 -36.75
N CYS A 20 -8.14 53.41 -36.68
CA CYS A 20 -8.74 52.31 -35.93
C CYS A 20 -8.79 52.57 -34.41
N LEU A 21 -7.87 53.39 -33.90
CA LEU A 21 -7.81 53.81 -32.49
C LEU A 21 -8.62 55.09 -32.18
N GLN A 22 -9.28 55.70 -33.19
CA GLN A 22 -9.94 57.02 -33.10
C GLN A 22 -9.03 58.15 -32.58
N LEU A 23 -7.72 58.04 -32.83
CA LEU A 23 -6.74 59.08 -32.47
C LEU A 23 -6.38 59.91 -33.71
N ASN A 24 -6.18 61.22 -33.54
CA ASN A 24 -5.73 62.09 -34.63
C ASN A 24 -4.26 61.81 -34.95
N PHE A 25 -3.97 61.50 -36.21
CA PHE A 25 -2.60 61.33 -36.69
C PHE A 25 -1.94 62.71 -36.84
N PRO A 26 -0.86 63.03 -36.11
CA PRO A 26 -0.20 64.32 -36.25
C PRO A 26 0.61 64.34 -37.54
N GLU A 27 0.20 65.16 -38.51
CA GLU A 27 0.80 65.17 -39.86
C GLU A 27 2.27 65.65 -39.88
N ASP A 28 2.74 66.32 -38.82
CA ASP A 28 4.01 67.07 -38.85
C ASP A 28 5.13 66.55 -37.92
N GLN A 29 5.06 65.33 -37.38
CA GLN A 29 6.13 64.81 -36.51
C GLN A 29 6.87 63.59 -37.09
N THR A 30 8.19 63.73 -37.20
CA THR A 30 9.12 62.71 -37.74
C THR A 30 9.69 61.74 -36.69
N ASP A 31 9.24 61.80 -35.42
CA ASP A 31 9.60 60.84 -34.35
C ASP A 31 8.41 59.93 -33.96
N GLY A 32 7.56 59.58 -34.92
CA GLY A 32 6.35 58.75 -34.71
C GLY A 32 6.56 57.25 -34.44
N THR A 33 7.78 56.79 -34.13
CA THR A 33 8.03 55.35 -33.87
C THR A 33 7.89 54.96 -32.40
N GLU A 34 8.27 55.82 -31.46
CA GLU A 34 8.23 55.51 -30.02
C GLU A 34 6.80 55.63 -29.46
N GLN A 35 6.10 56.75 -29.69
CA GLN A 35 4.70 56.92 -29.27
C GLN A 35 3.73 55.95 -29.95
N ALA A 36 3.95 55.61 -31.23
CA ALA A 36 3.14 54.58 -31.89
C ALA A 36 3.41 53.20 -31.28
N SER A 37 4.62 52.92 -30.81
CA SER A 37 4.97 51.64 -30.18
C SER A 37 4.47 51.51 -28.74
N GLU A 38 4.37 52.62 -27.99
CA GLU A 38 3.72 52.69 -26.67
C GLU A 38 2.20 52.60 -26.80
N GLY A 39 1.58 53.33 -27.73
CA GLY A 39 0.14 53.22 -27.99
C GLY A 39 -0.30 51.82 -28.46
N LEU A 40 0.55 51.13 -29.25
CA LEU A 40 0.31 49.74 -29.63
C LEU A 40 0.47 48.77 -28.46
N LEU A 41 1.39 49.06 -27.53
CA LEU A 41 1.61 48.25 -26.33
C LEU A 41 0.44 48.38 -25.36
N ASP A 42 -0.02 49.60 -25.10
CA ASP A 42 -1.20 49.88 -24.28
C ASP A 42 -2.45 49.26 -24.90
N PHE A 43 -2.59 49.28 -26.22
CA PHE A 43 -3.68 48.59 -26.91
C PHE A 43 -3.59 47.06 -26.78
N GLU A 44 -2.42 46.44 -27.02
CA GLU A 44 -2.22 44.98 -26.87
C GLU A 44 -2.45 44.53 -25.42
N ILE A 45 -2.00 45.30 -24.42
CA ILE A 45 -2.25 45.06 -22.99
C ILE A 45 -3.73 45.20 -22.67
N LYS A 46 -4.40 46.26 -23.15
CA LYS A 46 -5.82 46.51 -22.89
C LYS A 46 -6.71 45.45 -23.55
N GLU A 47 -6.35 44.95 -24.73
CA GLU A 47 -7.06 43.86 -25.41
C GLU A 47 -6.82 42.51 -24.71
N ALA A 48 -5.60 42.25 -24.22
CA ALA A 48 -5.29 41.05 -23.42
C ALA A 48 -6.00 41.06 -22.06
N LEU A 49 -6.07 42.22 -21.39
CA LEU A 49 -6.85 42.42 -20.16
C LEU A 49 -8.36 42.32 -20.39
N GLN A 50 -8.85 42.65 -21.60
CA GLN A 50 -10.24 42.43 -22.00
C GLN A 50 -10.53 40.96 -22.38
N SER A 51 -9.52 40.17 -22.77
CA SER A 51 -9.65 38.74 -23.06
C SER A 51 -9.67 37.90 -21.78
N LYS A 52 -10.82 37.89 -21.11
CA LYS A 52 -11.09 37.13 -19.88
C LYS A 52 -10.70 35.65 -20.00
N SER A 53 -10.88 35.03 -21.17
CA SER A 53 -10.57 33.62 -21.41
C SER A 53 -9.07 33.30 -21.38
N THR A 54 -8.21 34.20 -21.85
CA THR A 54 -6.74 33.96 -21.90
C THR A 54 -6.13 34.07 -20.52
N VAL A 55 -6.58 35.07 -19.74
CA VAL A 55 -6.17 35.25 -18.35
C VAL A 55 -6.68 34.10 -17.48
N THR A 56 -7.92 33.63 -17.71
CA THR A 56 -8.46 32.46 -17.03
C THR A 56 -7.67 31.20 -17.37
N ALA A 57 -7.41 30.90 -18.65
CA ALA A 57 -6.64 29.70 -19.03
C ALA A 57 -5.21 29.71 -18.48
N LEU A 58 -4.53 30.87 -18.49
CA LEU A 58 -3.20 31.00 -17.88
C LEU A 58 -3.26 30.79 -16.36
N LYS A 59 -4.28 31.35 -15.70
CA LYS A 59 -4.50 31.14 -14.27
C LYS A 59 -4.82 29.68 -13.97
N ASP A 60 -5.61 29.00 -14.79
CA ASP A 60 -5.97 27.59 -14.59
C ASP A 60 -4.74 26.67 -14.70
N GLU A 61 -3.88 26.89 -15.70
CA GLU A 61 -2.60 26.18 -15.85
C GLU A 61 -1.62 26.49 -14.71
N LEU A 62 -1.51 27.76 -14.29
CA LEU A 62 -0.64 28.14 -13.17
C LEU A 62 -1.19 27.68 -11.81
N ASN A 63 -2.52 27.62 -11.65
CA ASN A 63 -3.18 27.10 -10.45
C ASN A 63 -3.00 25.57 -10.32
N ALA A 64 -2.68 24.87 -11.40
CA ALA A 64 -2.26 23.47 -11.33
C ALA A 64 -0.90 23.31 -10.62
N VAL A 65 -0.10 24.38 -10.55
CA VAL A 65 1.29 24.35 -10.05
C VAL A 65 1.50 25.20 -8.79
N PHE A 66 0.81 26.34 -8.64
CA PHE A 66 1.02 27.32 -7.57
C PHE A 66 -0.24 27.58 -6.71
N THR A 67 -0.08 28.30 -5.60
CA THR A 67 -1.21 28.84 -4.82
C THR A 67 -1.95 29.90 -5.64
N GLN A 68 -3.24 30.14 -5.36
CA GLN A 68 -4.03 31.12 -6.11
C GLN A 68 -3.44 32.55 -6.03
N ASP A 69 -2.85 32.93 -4.89
CA ASP A 69 -2.18 34.22 -4.71
C ASP A 69 -0.85 34.30 -5.48
N VAL A 70 -0.06 33.21 -5.49
CA VAL A 70 1.18 33.13 -6.29
C VAL A 70 0.86 33.07 -7.78
N ALA A 71 -0.11 32.27 -8.21
CA ALA A 71 -0.57 32.19 -9.59
C ALA A 71 -1.13 33.55 -10.07
N GLY A 72 -1.82 34.29 -9.20
CA GLY A 72 -2.25 35.67 -9.45
C GLY A 72 -1.06 36.61 -9.70
N LYS A 73 -0.07 36.61 -8.80
CA LYS A 73 1.14 37.45 -8.92
C LYS A 73 2.04 37.06 -10.09
N VAL A 74 2.14 35.77 -10.40
CA VAL A 74 2.83 35.25 -11.59
C VAL A 74 2.09 35.74 -12.84
N ALA A 75 0.77 35.55 -12.91
CA ALA A 75 -0.03 36.03 -14.04
C ALA A 75 0.13 37.55 -14.23
N ASP A 76 0.08 38.35 -13.16
CA ASP A 76 0.24 39.81 -13.22
C ASP A 76 1.65 40.22 -13.66
N HIS A 77 2.69 39.54 -13.17
CA HIS A 77 4.09 39.77 -13.58
C HIS A 77 4.32 39.50 -15.08
N PHE A 78 3.67 38.47 -15.61
CA PHE A 78 3.82 38.05 -16.99
C PHE A 78 2.93 38.86 -17.96
N LEU A 79 1.75 39.29 -17.53
CA LEU A 79 0.88 40.21 -18.27
C LEU A 79 1.50 41.61 -18.44
N ALA A 80 2.40 42.02 -17.55
CA ALA A 80 3.14 43.28 -17.65
C ALA A 80 4.27 43.28 -18.70
N LYS A 81 4.63 42.14 -19.31
CA LYS A 81 5.75 42.02 -20.27
C LYS A 81 5.28 41.87 -21.73
N ARG A 82 5.68 42.81 -22.61
CA ARG A 82 5.33 42.87 -24.05
C ARG A 82 5.64 41.58 -24.83
N SER A 83 6.77 40.93 -24.54
CA SER A 83 7.19 39.67 -25.20
C SER A 83 6.27 38.49 -24.88
N THR A 84 5.57 38.53 -23.75
CA THR A 84 4.74 37.44 -23.22
C THR A 84 3.35 37.47 -23.81
N ILE A 85 2.75 38.65 -24.01
CA ILE A 85 1.39 38.81 -24.56
C ILE A 85 1.27 38.21 -25.97
N ARG A 86 2.30 38.41 -26.82
CA ARG A 86 2.35 37.80 -28.15
C ARG A 86 2.48 36.27 -28.09
N THR A 87 3.22 35.76 -27.12
CA THR A 87 3.39 34.32 -26.89
C THR A 87 2.13 33.67 -26.32
N LEU A 88 1.37 34.38 -25.46
CA LEU A 88 0.09 33.90 -24.90
C LEU A 88 -1.03 33.81 -25.95
N LYS A 89 -1.14 34.77 -26.87
CA LYS A 89 -2.06 34.68 -28.02
C LYS A 89 -1.70 33.53 -28.98
N LEU A 90 -0.40 33.19 -29.08
CA LEU A 90 0.09 32.04 -29.83
C LEU A 90 -0.21 30.71 -29.11
N LEU A 91 -0.12 30.69 -27.78
CA LEU A 91 -0.48 29.56 -26.91
C LEU A 91 -1.99 29.27 -26.96
N GLU A 92 -2.83 30.31 -26.96
CA GLU A 92 -4.28 30.15 -27.13
C GLU A 92 -4.66 29.51 -28.48
N ARG A 93 -3.95 29.89 -29.56
CA ARG A 93 -4.10 29.24 -30.88
C ARG A 93 -3.59 27.80 -30.87
N ALA A 94 -2.46 27.56 -30.21
CA ALA A 94 -1.87 26.23 -30.08
C ALA A 94 -2.77 25.23 -29.35
N LEU A 95 -3.41 25.67 -28.26
CA LEU A 95 -4.36 24.86 -27.49
C LEU A 95 -5.65 24.56 -28.25
N LYS A 96 -6.03 25.41 -29.22
CA LYS A 96 -7.24 25.23 -30.05
C LYS A 96 -7.01 24.39 -31.31
N SER A 97 -5.78 24.36 -31.86
CA SER A 97 -5.42 23.58 -33.07
C SER A 97 -3.97 23.05 -32.97
N PRO A 98 -3.74 21.89 -32.34
CA PRO A 98 -2.39 21.36 -32.07
C PRO A 98 -1.56 21.03 -33.33
N THR A 99 -2.21 20.82 -34.47
CA THR A 99 -1.60 20.29 -35.70
C THR A 99 -0.88 21.33 -36.58
N GLU A 100 -0.95 22.63 -36.25
CA GLU A 100 -0.32 23.71 -37.06
C GLU A 100 0.89 24.39 -36.39
N ILE A 101 1.42 23.84 -35.30
CA ILE A 101 2.42 24.53 -34.48
C ILE A 101 3.84 24.11 -34.88
N SER A 102 4.68 25.06 -35.29
CA SER A 102 6.10 24.79 -35.52
C SER A 102 6.84 24.44 -34.22
N GLU A 103 7.83 23.55 -34.27
CA GLU A 103 8.68 23.18 -33.11
C GLU A 103 9.28 24.40 -32.38
N LYS A 104 9.58 25.47 -33.13
CA LYS A 104 10.09 26.73 -32.58
C LYS A 104 9.08 27.44 -31.67
N THR A 105 7.79 27.30 -31.94
CA THR A 105 6.70 27.87 -31.13
C THR A 105 6.49 27.05 -29.85
N VAL A 106 6.58 25.71 -29.95
CA VAL A 106 6.53 24.81 -28.78
C VAL A 106 7.69 25.10 -27.84
N LYS A 107 8.91 25.20 -28.36
CA LYS A 107 10.10 25.55 -27.57
C LYS A 107 9.92 26.88 -26.83
N ARG A 108 9.43 27.91 -27.53
CA ARG A 108 9.24 29.25 -26.94
C ARG A 108 8.13 29.30 -25.89
N ALA A 109 7.13 28.41 -26.01
CA ALA A 109 6.12 28.22 -24.98
C ALA A 109 6.72 27.51 -23.75
N ASN A 110 7.52 26.46 -23.96
CA ASN A 110 8.24 25.77 -22.89
C ASN A 110 9.20 26.71 -22.14
N ASP A 111 10.00 27.51 -22.85
CA ASP A 111 10.89 28.51 -22.25
C ASP A 111 10.09 29.50 -21.35
N LEU A 112 8.86 29.84 -21.75
CA LEU A 112 7.97 30.72 -20.98
C LEU A 112 7.42 30.02 -19.71
N PHE A 113 7.08 28.74 -19.81
CA PHE A 113 6.64 27.95 -18.68
C PHE A 113 7.77 27.70 -17.68
N ASP A 114 9.00 27.48 -18.16
CA ASP A 114 10.19 27.37 -17.33
C ASP A 114 10.46 28.69 -16.59
N ASP A 115 10.42 29.83 -17.29
CA ASP A 115 10.53 31.16 -16.67
C ASP A 115 9.41 31.42 -15.63
N ALA A 116 8.18 30.98 -15.92
CA ALA A 116 7.05 31.11 -14.99
C ALA A 116 7.22 30.19 -13.77
N LYS A 117 7.75 28.98 -13.98
CA LYS A 117 8.06 28.03 -12.93
C LYS A 117 9.13 28.58 -11.99
N ASP A 118 10.18 29.19 -12.53
CA ASP A 118 11.25 29.82 -11.77
C ASP A 118 10.77 31.04 -10.97
N PHE A 119 9.90 31.86 -11.57
CA PHE A 119 9.31 33.00 -10.86
C PHE A 119 8.34 32.57 -9.75
N GLY A 120 7.47 31.60 -10.02
CA GLY A 120 6.55 31.06 -9.02
C GLY A 120 7.26 30.29 -7.91
N THR A 121 8.38 29.61 -8.21
CA THR A 121 9.26 29.01 -7.19
C THR A 121 9.83 30.10 -6.29
N ARG A 122 10.37 31.19 -6.84
CA ARG A 122 10.86 32.34 -6.04
C ARG A 122 9.79 32.96 -5.16
N LEU A 123 8.58 33.15 -5.67
CA LEU A 123 7.46 33.66 -4.88
C LEU A 123 7.05 32.68 -3.78
N THR A 124 7.06 31.37 -4.06
CA THR A 124 6.80 30.33 -3.06
C THR A 124 7.87 30.38 -1.96
N MET A 125 9.15 30.52 -2.34
CA MET A 125 10.25 30.73 -1.39
C MET A 125 10.02 31.98 -0.53
N GLU A 126 9.60 33.10 -1.13
CA GLU A 126 9.29 34.33 -0.41
C GLU A 126 8.14 34.17 0.58
N VAL A 127 7.10 33.41 0.21
CA VAL A 127 5.97 33.11 1.10
C VAL A 127 6.41 32.28 2.31
N PHE A 128 7.21 31.23 2.10
CA PHE A 128 7.61 30.32 3.17
C PHE A 128 8.74 30.85 4.05
N PHE A 129 9.66 31.63 3.49
CA PHE A 129 10.84 32.14 4.19
C PHE A 129 10.80 33.66 4.43
N GLU A 130 9.71 34.34 4.06
CA GLU A 130 9.49 35.78 4.28
C GLU A 130 10.64 36.66 3.76
N GLY A 131 11.17 36.28 2.59
CA GLY A 131 12.29 36.96 1.93
C GLY A 131 13.68 36.66 2.52
N LYS A 132 13.80 35.75 3.50
CA LYS A 132 15.08 35.29 4.04
C LYS A 132 15.68 34.17 3.18
N SER A 133 17.00 34.00 3.29
CA SER A 133 17.69 32.84 2.71
C SER A 133 17.23 31.55 3.37
N VAL A 134 17.14 30.47 2.59
CA VAL A 134 16.90 29.12 3.12
C VAL A 134 18.01 28.77 4.10
N PRO A 135 17.68 28.27 5.30
CA PRO A 135 18.68 27.70 6.19
C PRO A 135 19.47 26.58 5.49
N GLU A 136 20.77 26.46 5.78
CA GLU A 136 21.59 25.36 5.24
C GLU A 136 21.27 24.01 5.90
N ASP A 137 20.71 24.04 7.12
CA ASP A 137 20.25 22.86 7.86
C ASP A 137 18.79 22.52 7.48
N PRO A 138 18.52 21.31 6.95
CA PRO A 138 17.17 20.85 6.63
C PRO A 138 16.20 20.89 7.81
N ILE A 139 16.68 20.68 9.03
CA ILE A 139 15.85 20.68 10.25
C ILE A 139 15.39 22.10 10.58
N GLU A 140 16.26 23.10 10.41
CA GLU A 140 15.88 24.48 10.67
C GLU A 140 14.98 25.04 9.55
N ALA A 141 15.23 24.66 8.30
CA ALA A 141 14.34 24.95 7.19
C ALA A 141 12.96 24.31 7.39
N SER A 142 12.89 23.06 7.88
CA SER A 142 11.61 22.36 8.10
C SER A 142 10.77 23.03 9.19
N LYS A 143 11.38 23.57 10.26
CA LYS A 143 10.66 24.32 11.28
C LYS A 143 10.01 25.58 10.73
N GLN A 144 10.71 26.30 9.84
CA GLN A 144 10.19 27.52 9.22
C GLN A 144 9.03 27.19 8.27
N ILE A 145 9.19 26.16 7.43
CA ILE A 145 8.12 25.67 6.55
C ILE A 145 6.91 25.24 7.40
N THR A 146 7.12 24.41 8.43
CA THR A 146 6.05 23.92 9.32
C THR A 146 5.32 25.07 9.98
N SER A 147 6.04 26.02 10.58
CA SER A 147 5.43 27.17 11.24
C SER A 147 4.59 27.99 10.27
N LYS A 148 5.03 28.13 9.01
CA LYS A 148 4.27 28.86 8.00
C LYS A 148 3.04 28.08 7.54
N VAL A 149 3.17 26.77 7.29
CA VAL A 149 2.04 25.90 6.94
C VAL A 149 0.97 25.97 8.01
N MET A 150 1.34 25.81 9.28
CA MET A 150 0.39 25.87 10.40
C MET A 150 -0.35 27.21 10.42
N LYS A 151 0.36 28.33 10.28
CA LYS A 151 -0.23 29.67 10.24
C LYS A 151 -1.15 29.88 9.03
N LEU A 152 -0.78 29.35 7.86
CA LEU A 152 -1.61 29.45 6.66
C LEU A 152 -2.86 28.56 6.74
N ALA A 153 -2.77 27.43 7.44
CA ALA A 153 -3.86 26.48 7.61
C ALA A 153 -4.90 26.92 8.65
N GLU A 154 -4.56 27.80 9.60
CA GLU A 154 -5.48 28.28 10.65
C GLU A 154 -6.77 28.92 10.10
N ASP A 155 -6.68 29.60 8.96
CA ASP A 155 -7.80 30.33 8.33
C ASP A 155 -8.17 29.78 6.93
N ALA A 156 -7.62 28.61 6.54
CA ALA A 156 -7.81 28.05 5.20
C ALA A 156 -9.09 27.22 5.08
N ASP A 157 -9.83 27.42 3.99
CA ASP A 157 -10.85 26.49 3.51
C ASP A 157 -10.22 25.34 2.69
N ASP A 158 -11.04 24.42 2.16
CA ASP A 158 -10.57 23.25 1.39
C ASP A 158 -9.70 23.65 0.18
N ASP A 159 -10.01 24.79 -0.45
CA ASP A 159 -9.24 25.36 -1.55
C ASP A 159 -7.89 25.91 -1.06
N GLY A 160 -7.87 26.55 0.11
CA GLY A 160 -6.66 27.00 0.80
C GLY A 160 -5.71 25.86 1.19
N ILE A 161 -6.23 24.72 1.67
CA ILE A 161 -5.42 23.54 1.99
C ILE A 161 -4.80 22.90 0.74
N SER A 162 -5.59 22.80 -0.33
CA SER A 162 -5.11 22.34 -1.64
C SER A 162 -4.00 23.25 -2.20
N SER A 163 -4.14 24.55 -1.98
CA SER A 163 -3.18 25.59 -2.35
C SER A 163 -1.83 25.41 -1.61
N ILE A 164 -1.87 25.20 -0.29
CA ILE A 164 -0.67 24.93 0.53
C ILE A 164 0.05 23.66 0.04
N THR A 165 -0.70 22.59 -0.24
CA THR A 165 -0.17 21.32 -0.72
C THR A 165 0.58 21.47 -2.04
N ARG A 166 0.03 22.24 -2.99
CA ARG A 166 0.70 22.54 -4.26
C ARG A 166 2.02 23.29 -4.05
N SER A 167 2.05 24.29 -3.17
CA SER A 167 3.29 25.01 -2.87
C SER A 167 4.35 24.14 -2.19
N LEU A 168 3.97 23.21 -1.31
CA LEU A 168 4.92 22.25 -0.74
C LEU A 168 5.50 21.32 -1.82
N ASN A 169 4.69 20.92 -2.81
CA ASN A 169 5.17 20.17 -3.97
C ASN A 169 6.13 20.98 -4.85
N VAL A 170 5.97 22.30 -4.96
CA VAL A 170 6.94 23.16 -5.65
C VAL A 170 8.27 23.15 -4.89
N LEU A 171 8.24 23.30 -3.56
CA LEU A 171 9.44 23.29 -2.72
C LEU A 171 10.17 21.94 -2.76
N SER A 172 9.45 20.82 -2.74
CA SER A 172 10.05 19.48 -2.80
C SER A 172 10.66 19.13 -4.16
N ASN A 173 10.25 19.84 -5.22
CA ASN A 173 10.77 19.68 -6.58
C ASN A 173 11.85 20.72 -6.95
N ALA A 174 12.22 21.63 -6.04
CA ALA A 174 13.31 22.56 -6.27
C ALA A 174 14.66 21.83 -6.36
N ASP A 175 15.61 22.35 -7.14
CA ASP A 175 16.99 21.80 -7.26
C ASP A 175 17.87 22.03 -6.02
N ASN A 176 17.25 22.20 -4.85
CA ASN A 176 17.94 22.39 -3.58
C ASN A 176 17.69 21.16 -2.67
N PRO A 177 18.72 20.34 -2.37
CA PRO A 177 18.56 19.12 -1.58
C PRO A 177 18.05 19.39 -0.16
N VAL A 178 18.42 20.53 0.43
CA VAL A 178 17.98 20.94 1.77
C VAL A 178 16.47 21.17 1.79
N LEU A 179 15.90 21.76 0.74
CA LEU A 179 14.45 21.97 0.65
C LEU A 179 13.68 20.65 0.48
N LYS A 180 14.23 19.70 -0.28
CA LYS A 180 13.58 18.39 -0.46
C LYS A 180 13.42 17.67 0.87
N GLU A 181 14.51 17.61 1.64
CA GLU A 181 14.51 16.99 2.96
C GLU A 181 13.68 17.80 3.97
N ALA A 182 13.80 19.12 3.97
CA ALA A 182 13.04 20.00 4.86
C ALA A 182 11.52 19.91 4.65
N VAL A 183 11.05 19.77 3.39
CA VAL A 183 9.62 19.59 3.09
C VAL A 183 9.13 18.23 3.59
N ALA A 184 9.90 17.15 3.43
CA ALA A 184 9.53 15.84 3.95
C ALA A 184 9.42 15.85 5.49
N LEU A 185 10.41 16.45 6.17
CA LEU A 185 10.40 16.65 7.62
C LEU A 185 9.22 17.54 8.05
N SER A 186 8.95 18.61 7.31
CA SER A 186 7.85 19.52 7.61
C SER A 186 6.48 18.87 7.42
N LEU A 187 6.27 18.08 6.37
CA LEU A 187 5.02 17.33 6.18
C LEU A 187 4.77 16.35 7.33
N LYS A 188 5.83 15.67 7.78
CA LYS A 188 5.77 14.82 8.98
C LYS A 188 5.37 15.64 10.20
N ASP A 189 5.99 16.79 10.44
CA ASP A 189 5.71 17.64 11.60
C ASP A 189 4.32 18.30 11.53
N VAL A 190 3.87 18.75 10.35
CA VAL A 190 2.55 19.32 10.09
C VAL A 190 1.49 18.25 10.32
N HIS A 191 1.62 17.07 9.73
CA HIS A 191 0.72 15.94 9.98
C HIS A 191 0.66 15.66 11.49
N THR A 192 1.82 15.59 12.12
CA THR A 192 1.94 15.33 13.54
C THR A 192 1.27 16.43 14.38
N ASN A 193 1.33 17.71 14.01
CA ASN A 193 0.78 18.84 14.77
C ASN A 193 -0.68 19.22 14.44
N ILE A 194 -1.15 19.04 13.20
CA ILE A 194 -2.54 19.27 12.78
C ILE A 194 -3.42 18.11 13.21
N VAL A 195 -3.00 16.88 12.92
CA VAL A 195 -3.79 15.68 13.24
C VAL A 195 -3.75 15.41 14.76
N TYR A 196 -2.63 15.76 15.42
CA TYR A 196 -2.46 15.55 16.87
C TYR A 196 -1.67 16.69 17.54
N PRO A 197 -2.26 17.84 17.91
CA PRO A 197 -1.54 18.93 18.57
C PRO A 197 -0.76 18.46 19.80
N LYS A 198 0.44 18.99 20.06
CA LYS A 198 1.32 18.54 21.17
C LYS A 198 0.65 18.61 22.55
N ASN A 199 -0.27 19.56 22.71
CA ASN A 199 -1.08 19.74 23.91
C ASN A 199 -2.17 18.67 24.02
N GLN A 200 -2.72 18.23 22.88
CA GLN A 200 -3.57 17.05 22.75
C GLN A 200 -2.74 15.79 23.03
N ARG A 201 -1.55 15.60 22.45
CA ARG A 201 -0.69 14.42 22.74
C ARG A 201 -0.33 14.28 24.22
N ARG A 202 0.00 15.39 24.89
CA ARG A 202 0.29 15.39 26.34
C ARG A 202 -0.96 15.22 27.19
N LYS A 203 -2.11 15.79 26.82
CA LYS A 203 -3.40 15.48 27.48
C LYS A 203 -3.83 14.03 27.25
N ASN A 204 -3.70 13.52 26.03
CA ASN A 204 -4.13 12.20 25.59
C ASN A 204 -3.25 11.09 26.18
N ALA A 205 -1.94 11.31 26.29
CA ALA A 205 -1.03 10.42 26.99
C ALA A 205 -1.24 10.44 28.52
N ALA A 206 -1.47 11.63 29.10
CA ALA A 206 -1.66 11.78 30.54
C ALA A 206 -3.07 11.39 31.05
N GLN A 207 -4.06 11.22 30.16
CA GLN A 207 -5.44 10.84 30.51
C GLN A 207 -5.85 9.45 30.02
N GLY A 208 -4.99 8.70 29.34
CA GLY A 208 -5.29 7.30 28.96
C GLY A 208 -6.48 7.12 27.99
N GLY A 209 -6.87 8.12 27.21
CA GLY A 209 -7.94 7.93 26.21
C GLY A 209 -8.39 9.18 25.49
N GLU A 210 -8.42 9.09 24.16
CA GLU A 210 -9.45 9.76 23.31
C GLU A 210 -9.76 8.90 22.06
N VAL A 211 -8.85 8.02 21.61
CA VAL A 211 -9.21 6.94 20.67
C VAL A 211 -9.62 5.71 21.48
N PRO A 212 -10.85 5.19 21.32
CA PRO A 212 -11.25 3.98 21.99
C PRO A 212 -10.30 2.82 21.65
N ARG A 213 -10.00 1.98 22.63
CA ARG A 213 -9.16 0.80 22.40
C ARG A 213 -9.89 -0.18 21.50
N THR A 214 -9.17 -0.84 20.61
CA THR A 214 -9.76 -1.87 19.76
C THR A 214 -10.00 -3.14 20.58
N PRO A 215 -10.97 -3.98 20.18
CA PRO A 215 -11.19 -5.28 20.80
C PRO A 215 -9.93 -6.15 20.93
N GLY A 216 -9.09 -6.20 19.90
CA GLY A 216 -7.82 -6.92 19.93
C GLY A 216 -6.82 -6.36 20.95
N GLU A 217 -6.72 -5.03 21.07
CA GLU A 217 -5.87 -4.39 22.10
C GLU A 217 -6.34 -4.74 23.51
N VAL A 218 -7.66 -4.73 23.74
CA VAL A 218 -8.25 -5.00 25.06
C VAL A 218 -8.10 -6.46 25.46
N THR A 219 -8.42 -7.39 24.57
CA THR A 219 -8.32 -8.82 24.85
C THR A 219 -6.89 -9.28 25.05
N THR A 220 -5.94 -8.76 24.27
CA THR A 220 -4.50 -9.04 24.47
C THR A 220 -4.00 -8.52 25.83
N ASN A 221 -4.40 -7.32 26.24
CA ASN A 221 -4.07 -6.79 27.57
C ASN A 221 -4.69 -7.67 28.67
N PHE A 222 -5.94 -8.10 28.49
CA PHE A 222 -6.57 -8.98 29.45
C PHE A 222 -5.82 -10.31 29.58
N LEU A 223 -5.39 -10.93 28.47
CA LEU A 223 -4.53 -12.12 28.52
C LEU A 223 -3.20 -11.88 29.24
N SER A 224 -2.57 -10.71 29.06
CA SER A 224 -1.37 -10.33 29.82
C SER A 224 -1.64 -10.32 31.34
N LEU A 225 -2.76 -9.71 31.78
CA LEU A 225 -3.13 -9.73 33.19
C LEU A 225 -3.41 -11.14 33.72
N LEU A 226 -4.14 -11.96 32.96
CA LEU A 226 -4.39 -13.36 33.33
C LEU A 226 -3.06 -14.12 33.49
N LYS A 227 -2.11 -13.92 32.57
CA LYS A 227 -0.78 -14.55 32.61
C LYS A 227 0.00 -14.15 33.86
N LYS A 228 -0.05 -12.88 34.27
CA LYS A 228 0.59 -12.41 35.51
C LYS A 228 -0.06 -13.01 36.74
N GLU A 229 -1.40 -13.03 36.81
CA GLU A 229 -2.11 -13.59 37.95
C GLU A 229 -1.85 -15.08 38.11
N LYS A 230 -1.72 -15.84 37.01
CA LYS A 230 -1.31 -17.26 37.03
C LYS A 230 0.08 -17.50 37.64
N GLN A 231 0.92 -16.48 37.75
CA GLN A 231 2.26 -16.56 38.36
C GLN A 231 2.25 -16.20 39.85
N ASN A 232 1.09 -15.81 40.41
CA ASN A 232 0.96 -15.45 41.82
C ASN A 232 1.19 -16.69 42.70
N PRO A 233 2.19 -16.70 43.61
CA PRO A 233 2.48 -17.87 44.45
C PRO A 233 1.38 -18.16 45.46
N ASP A 234 0.53 -17.18 45.77
CA ASP A 234 -0.58 -17.30 46.72
C ASP A 234 -1.90 -17.71 46.04
N LEU A 235 -1.87 -18.03 44.74
CA LEU A 235 -3.03 -18.43 43.97
C LEU A 235 -3.55 -19.80 44.42
N ASP A 236 -4.79 -19.84 44.92
CA ASP A 236 -5.42 -21.10 45.30
C ASP A 236 -5.89 -21.91 44.08
N GLN A 237 -6.15 -23.21 44.30
CA GLN A 237 -6.52 -24.12 43.22
C GLN A 237 -7.86 -23.77 42.53
N THR A 238 -8.82 -23.20 43.26
CA THR A 238 -10.12 -22.80 42.72
C THR A 238 -9.95 -21.61 41.80
N ALA A 239 -9.20 -20.60 42.25
CA ALA A 239 -8.83 -19.43 41.47
C ALA A 239 -8.00 -19.82 40.22
N SER A 240 -7.07 -20.77 40.34
CA SER A 240 -6.29 -21.29 39.21
C SER A 240 -7.18 -21.92 38.13
N ILE A 241 -8.14 -22.77 38.51
CA ILE A 241 -9.08 -23.39 37.55
C ILE A 241 -9.94 -22.32 36.86
N ALA A 242 -10.39 -21.31 37.61
CA ALA A 242 -11.16 -20.21 37.04
C ALA A 242 -10.33 -19.37 36.05
N LEU A 243 -9.06 -19.09 36.36
CA LEU A 243 -8.14 -18.40 35.45
C LEU A 243 -7.90 -19.19 34.17
N ASP A 244 -7.69 -20.51 34.25
CA ASP A 244 -7.50 -21.36 33.06
C ASP A 244 -8.73 -21.35 32.17
N LYS A 245 -9.92 -21.48 32.76
CA LYS A 245 -11.19 -21.41 32.02
C LYS A 245 -11.41 -20.06 31.34
N VAL A 246 -11.07 -18.95 32.02
CA VAL A 246 -11.20 -17.60 31.44
C VAL A 246 -10.17 -17.38 30.33
N ASP A 247 -8.93 -17.77 30.56
CA ASP A 247 -7.84 -17.71 29.57
C ASP A 247 -8.18 -18.50 28.31
N GLU A 248 -8.65 -19.74 28.44
CA GLU A 248 -9.08 -20.58 27.31
C GLU A 248 -10.20 -19.90 26.51
N VAL A 249 -11.21 -19.35 27.19
CA VAL A 249 -12.34 -18.65 26.56
C VAL A 249 -11.88 -17.42 25.78
N VAL A 250 -10.99 -16.60 26.35
CA VAL A 250 -10.46 -15.39 25.69
C VAL A 250 -9.54 -15.75 24.52
N ARG A 251 -8.64 -16.73 24.69
CA ARG A 251 -7.76 -17.25 23.62
C ARG A 251 -8.59 -17.76 22.44
N LYS A 252 -9.60 -18.58 22.69
CA LYS A 252 -10.51 -19.11 21.66
C LYS A 252 -11.18 -18.00 20.87
N GLN A 253 -11.61 -16.93 21.54
CA GLN A 253 -12.28 -15.79 20.92
C GLN A 253 -11.36 -15.01 19.98
N ILE A 254 -10.10 -14.76 20.40
CA ILE A 254 -9.09 -14.09 19.59
C ILE A 254 -8.82 -14.90 18.32
N LEU A 255 -8.57 -16.20 18.47
CA LEU A 255 -8.28 -17.10 17.36
C LEU A 255 -9.45 -17.26 16.40
N GLY A 256 -10.68 -17.23 16.90
CA GLY A 256 -11.87 -17.26 16.06
C GLY A 256 -12.21 -15.93 15.38
N HIS A 257 -11.42 -14.87 15.63
CA HIS A 257 -11.73 -13.49 15.24
C HIS A 257 -13.15 -13.05 15.63
N GLN A 258 -13.64 -13.54 16.77
CA GLN A 258 -14.95 -13.22 17.32
C GLN A 258 -14.83 -11.96 18.21
N LEU A 259 -14.20 -10.92 17.67
CA LEU A 259 -13.74 -9.75 18.42
C LEU A 259 -14.50 -8.47 18.06
N SER A 260 -15.80 -8.52 17.75
CA SER A 260 -16.58 -7.26 17.69
C SER A 260 -16.69 -6.61 19.07
N VAL A 261 -17.10 -5.33 19.12
CA VAL A 261 -17.25 -4.61 20.39
C VAL A 261 -18.30 -5.28 21.30
N PRO A 262 -19.50 -5.66 20.81
CA PRO A 262 -20.49 -6.39 21.60
C PRO A 262 -19.97 -7.74 22.11
N GLU A 263 -19.33 -8.53 21.24
CA GLU A 263 -18.77 -9.84 21.62
C GLU A 263 -17.70 -9.70 22.70
N THR A 264 -16.80 -8.73 22.53
CA THR A 264 -15.71 -8.46 23.47
C THR A 264 -16.23 -7.92 24.81
N ARG A 265 -17.31 -7.14 24.82
CA ARG A 265 -17.97 -6.76 26.09
C ARG A 265 -18.60 -7.97 26.77
N ALA A 266 -19.33 -8.79 26.02
CA ALA A 266 -20.00 -9.95 26.57
C ALA A 266 -19.01 -10.93 27.23
N ILE A 267 -17.88 -11.19 26.58
CA ILE A 267 -16.83 -12.07 27.13
C ILE A 267 -16.17 -11.46 28.36
N LEU A 268 -15.88 -10.15 28.38
CA LEU A 268 -15.31 -9.48 29.54
C LEU A 268 -16.27 -9.49 30.74
N TYR A 269 -17.57 -9.24 30.53
CA TYR A 269 -18.57 -9.33 31.60
C TYR A 269 -18.71 -10.75 32.14
N LYS A 270 -18.74 -11.75 31.25
CA LYS A 270 -18.78 -13.16 31.64
C LYS A 270 -17.53 -13.56 32.43
N SER A 271 -16.36 -13.14 31.96
CA SER A 271 -15.07 -13.40 32.60
C SER A 271 -14.99 -12.71 33.96
N ALA A 272 -15.41 -11.45 34.07
CA ALA A 272 -15.46 -10.71 35.32
C ALA A 272 -16.33 -11.41 36.36
N LYS A 273 -17.48 -11.95 35.94
CA LYS A 273 -18.34 -12.74 36.83
C LYS A 273 -17.65 -14.01 37.30
N GLU A 274 -17.07 -14.79 36.38
CA GLU A 274 -16.35 -16.03 36.73
C GLU A 274 -15.20 -15.75 37.71
N LEU A 275 -14.40 -14.72 37.46
CA LEU A 275 -13.28 -14.33 38.32
C LEU A 275 -13.76 -13.91 39.71
N LYS A 276 -14.81 -13.08 39.77
CA LYS A 276 -15.40 -12.62 41.03
C LYS A 276 -15.97 -13.77 41.86
N ASP A 277 -16.69 -14.70 41.22
CA ASP A 277 -17.29 -15.85 41.90
C ASP A 277 -16.22 -16.81 42.49
N ASN A 278 -14.95 -16.65 42.07
CA ASN A 278 -13.81 -17.44 42.53
C ASN A 278 -12.74 -16.59 43.27
N GLY A 279 -13.12 -15.44 43.85
CA GLY A 279 -12.24 -14.66 44.75
C GLY A 279 -11.14 -13.83 44.07
N LEU A 280 -11.28 -13.54 42.78
CA LEU A 280 -10.37 -12.68 42.02
C LEU A 280 -11.01 -11.31 41.73
N GLU A 281 -11.41 -10.59 42.77
CA GLU A 281 -12.21 -9.35 42.64
C GLU A 281 -11.47 -8.24 41.89
N GLU A 282 -10.17 -8.09 42.09
CA GLU A 282 -9.38 -7.04 41.42
C GLU A 282 -9.32 -7.29 39.91
N LEU A 283 -9.03 -8.52 39.50
CA LEU A 283 -8.97 -8.92 38.11
C LEU A 283 -10.37 -8.85 37.45
N ALA A 284 -11.41 -9.21 38.18
CA ALA A 284 -12.79 -9.01 37.75
C ALA A 284 -13.10 -7.52 37.50
N ALA A 285 -12.69 -6.63 38.40
CA ALA A 285 -12.87 -5.19 38.23
C ALA A 285 -12.11 -4.67 37.00
N ARG A 286 -10.89 -5.17 36.74
CA ARG A 286 -10.13 -4.84 35.52
C ARG A 286 -10.83 -5.26 34.24
N ALA A 287 -11.41 -6.46 34.19
CA ALA A 287 -12.18 -6.91 33.04
C ALA A 287 -13.38 -5.97 32.74
N ILE A 288 -14.05 -5.47 33.78
CA ILE A 288 -15.11 -4.45 33.63
C ILE A 288 -14.54 -3.12 33.13
N GLU A 289 -13.41 -2.67 33.67
CA GLU A 289 -12.73 -1.45 33.23
C GLU A 289 -12.39 -1.50 31.73
N PHE A 290 -11.86 -2.63 31.26
CA PHE A 290 -11.58 -2.86 29.85
C PHE A 290 -12.81 -2.76 28.95
N SER A 291 -13.97 -3.19 29.43
CA SER A 291 -15.22 -3.11 28.66
C SER A 291 -15.66 -1.67 28.34
N VAL A 292 -15.30 -0.72 29.21
CA VAL A 292 -15.61 0.71 29.06
C VAL A 292 -14.53 1.49 28.30
N GLN A 293 -13.34 0.91 28.10
CA GLN A 293 -12.27 1.51 27.30
C GLN A 293 -12.48 1.34 25.78
N MET A 294 -13.41 0.49 25.36
CA MET A 294 -13.79 0.31 23.95
C MET A 294 -14.87 1.31 23.51
N GLY A 295 -14.92 1.58 22.20
CA GLY A 295 -15.89 2.51 21.59
C GLY A 295 -17.33 2.03 21.79
N LYS A 296 -18.32 2.95 21.79
CA LYS A 296 -19.72 2.57 22.07
C LYS A 296 -20.33 1.68 20.98
N SER A 297 -19.92 1.85 19.73
CA SER A 297 -20.38 1.10 18.55
C SER A 297 -19.26 0.22 17.97
N ASP A 298 -19.64 -0.66 17.04
CA ASP A 298 -18.71 -1.42 16.17
C ASP A 298 -18.01 -0.55 15.13
N GLU A 299 -18.35 0.74 15.04
CA GLU A 299 -17.75 1.68 14.10
C GLU A 299 -16.37 2.10 14.61
N GLN A 300 -15.38 1.25 14.35
CA GLN A 300 -13.98 1.56 14.61
C GLN A 300 -13.50 2.65 13.61
N PRO A 301 -12.57 3.53 14.02
CA PRO A 301 -11.95 4.48 13.09
C PRO A 301 -11.32 3.71 11.92
N LEU A 302 -11.58 4.15 10.68
CA LEU A 302 -11.07 3.47 9.47
C LEU A 302 -9.53 3.41 9.43
N THR A 303 -8.85 4.34 10.11
CA THR A 303 -7.39 4.31 10.29
C THR A 303 -6.91 3.03 10.99
N ARG A 304 -7.76 2.38 11.80
CA ARG A 304 -7.44 1.11 12.47
C ARG A 304 -7.42 -0.10 11.55
N LEU A 305 -7.90 0.03 10.31
CA LEU A 305 -7.82 -1.03 9.30
C LEU A 305 -6.37 -1.45 9.04
N HIS A 306 -5.43 -0.50 9.15
CA HIS A 306 -4.00 -0.74 9.06
C HIS A 306 -3.36 -1.14 10.39
N ASP A 307 -3.91 -0.69 11.51
CA ASP A 307 -3.31 -0.75 12.85
C ASP A 307 -3.81 -1.90 13.74
N ALA A 308 -4.19 -3.05 13.16
CA ALA A 308 -4.46 -4.27 13.92
C ALA A 308 -3.16 -4.92 14.43
N VAL A 309 -2.37 -4.17 15.23
CA VAL A 309 -0.99 -4.52 15.64
C VAL A 309 -0.90 -5.95 16.17
N TYR A 310 -1.71 -6.30 17.17
CA TYR A 310 -1.62 -7.61 17.82
C TYR A 310 -2.07 -8.76 16.93
N SER A 311 -3.04 -8.54 16.05
CA SER A 311 -3.43 -9.55 15.05
C SER A 311 -2.35 -9.71 13.97
N ARG A 312 -1.63 -8.63 13.61
CA ARG A 312 -0.45 -8.72 12.73
C ARG A 312 0.67 -9.53 13.37
N VAL A 313 0.92 -9.33 14.66
CA VAL A 313 1.91 -10.09 15.44
C VAL A 313 1.52 -11.56 15.51
N LEU A 314 0.24 -11.85 15.76
CA LEU A 314 -0.32 -13.21 15.76
C LEU A 314 -0.08 -13.92 14.42
N ASP A 315 -0.56 -13.32 13.31
CA ASP A 315 -0.40 -13.89 11.97
C ASP A 315 1.08 -14.12 11.62
N SER A 316 1.94 -13.14 11.94
CA SER A 316 3.38 -13.21 11.63
C SER A 316 4.08 -14.32 12.40
N ASN A 317 3.83 -14.44 13.70
CA ASN A 317 4.46 -15.47 14.53
C ASN A 317 3.91 -16.88 14.24
N LEU A 318 2.61 -17.01 13.96
CA LEU A 318 2.00 -18.29 13.60
C LEU A 318 2.70 -18.85 12.36
N VAL A 319 2.79 -18.02 11.32
CA VAL A 319 3.40 -18.46 10.06
C VAL A 319 4.91 -18.62 10.19
N ALA A 320 5.60 -17.76 10.94
CA ALA A 320 7.04 -17.93 11.18
C ALA A 320 7.34 -19.25 11.90
N ASP A 321 6.52 -19.66 12.87
CA ASP A 321 6.68 -20.96 13.52
C ASP A 321 6.56 -22.12 12.52
N LEU A 322 5.57 -22.07 11.62
CA LEU A 322 5.39 -23.06 10.56
C LEU A 322 6.51 -23.04 9.51
N VAL A 323 7.10 -21.89 9.20
CA VAL A 323 8.25 -21.82 8.28
C VAL A 323 9.50 -22.40 8.93
N HIS A 324 9.72 -22.17 10.22
CA HIS A 324 10.86 -22.75 10.94
C HIS A 324 10.67 -24.25 11.22
N ASN A 325 9.44 -24.69 11.47
CA ASN A 325 9.09 -26.05 11.86
C ASN A 325 7.87 -26.55 11.07
N PRO A 326 8.00 -26.74 9.75
CA PRO A 326 6.89 -27.16 8.90
C PRO A 326 6.50 -28.62 9.18
N PRO A 327 5.21 -28.97 9.14
CA PRO A 327 4.79 -30.37 9.17
C PRO A 327 5.18 -31.09 7.89
N GLN A 328 5.42 -32.41 7.97
CA GLN A 328 5.90 -33.19 6.84
C GLN A 328 4.95 -33.16 5.63
N SER A 329 3.62 -33.18 5.85
CA SER A 329 2.67 -33.18 4.74
C SER A 329 2.70 -31.89 3.92
N VAL A 330 3.02 -30.76 4.53
CA VAL A 330 3.23 -29.48 3.82
C VAL A 330 4.52 -29.52 2.98
N LEU A 331 5.59 -30.14 3.49
CA LEU A 331 6.81 -30.36 2.70
C LEU A 331 6.53 -31.26 1.50
N ASP A 332 5.80 -32.35 1.71
CA ASP A 332 5.40 -33.30 0.67
C ASP A 332 4.53 -32.61 -0.39
N ALA A 333 3.52 -31.84 0.03
CA ALA A 333 2.68 -31.03 -0.87
C ALA A 333 3.53 -30.02 -1.66
N GLY A 334 4.52 -29.38 -1.02
CA GLY A 334 5.48 -28.51 -1.69
C GLY A 334 6.29 -29.25 -2.76
N HIS A 335 6.78 -30.45 -2.47
CA HIS A 335 7.51 -31.26 -3.44
C HIS A 335 6.60 -31.71 -4.59
N THR A 336 5.41 -32.20 -4.31
CA THR A 336 4.41 -32.59 -5.30
C THR A 336 4.04 -31.43 -6.22
N ALA A 337 3.85 -30.23 -5.67
CA ALA A 337 3.61 -29.02 -6.44
C ALA A 337 4.80 -28.61 -7.33
N LYS A 338 6.05 -28.81 -6.87
CA LYS A 338 7.24 -28.62 -7.72
C LYS A 338 7.25 -29.61 -8.90
N LEU A 339 6.89 -30.87 -8.67
CA LEU A 339 6.80 -31.88 -9.72
C LEU A 339 5.68 -31.56 -10.73
N GLY A 340 4.51 -31.10 -10.26
CA GLY A 340 3.44 -30.58 -11.14
C GLY A 340 3.88 -29.38 -11.96
N THR A 341 4.62 -28.47 -11.34
CA THR A 341 5.22 -27.34 -12.03
C THR A 341 6.23 -27.80 -13.09
N LEU A 342 7.08 -28.78 -12.78
CA LEU A 342 8.03 -29.35 -13.74
C LEU A 342 7.33 -30.00 -14.92
N GLN A 343 6.23 -30.73 -14.67
CA GLN A 343 5.41 -31.32 -15.72
C GLN A 343 4.87 -30.23 -16.65
N THR A 344 4.22 -29.21 -16.11
CA THR A 344 3.68 -28.07 -16.89
C THR A 344 4.76 -27.41 -17.75
N VAL A 345 5.98 -27.24 -17.21
CA VAL A 345 7.12 -26.67 -17.97
C VAL A 345 7.58 -27.64 -19.07
N SER A 346 7.67 -28.93 -18.76
CA SER A 346 8.19 -29.95 -19.67
C SER A 346 7.30 -30.21 -20.88
N GLU A 347 6.00 -29.94 -20.75
CA GLU A 347 5.02 -30.01 -21.84
C GLU A 347 5.16 -28.88 -22.87
N GLN A 348 5.90 -27.82 -22.54
CA GLN A 348 6.12 -26.69 -23.45
C GLN A 348 7.20 -26.98 -24.49
N THR A 349 7.24 -26.19 -25.58
CA THR A 349 8.31 -26.29 -26.58
C THR A 349 9.68 -25.94 -25.96
N PRO A 350 10.81 -26.47 -26.47
CA PRO A 350 12.14 -26.15 -25.95
C PRO A 350 12.44 -24.65 -25.92
N ARG A 351 11.88 -23.88 -26.87
CA ARG A 351 12.00 -22.42 -26.91
C ARG A 351 11.26 -21.77 -25.73
N VAL A 352 10.00 -22.15 -25.49
CA VAL A 352 9.20 -21.64 -24.37
C VAL A 352 9.83 -22.01 -23.03
N GLN A 353 10.34 -23.24 -22.88
CA GLN A 353 11.05 -23.70 -21.68
C GLN A 353 12.24 -22.79 -21.34
N GLN A 354 13.09 -22.51 -22.34
CA GLN A 354 14.28 -21.68 -22.16
C GLN A 354 13.92 -20.23 -21.82
N ASP A 355 12.96 -19.63 -22.53
CA ASP A 355 12.55 -18.25 -22.28
C ASP A 355 11.84 -18.10 -20.93
N LEU A 356 11.02 -19.08 -20.54
CA LEU A 356 10.38 -19.11 -19.23
C LEU A 356 11.44 -19.15 -18.12
N ALA A 357 12.42 -20.04 -18.22
CA ALA A 357 13.48 -20.16 -17.22
C ALA A 357 14.30 -18.88 -17.08
N LYS A 358 14.66 -18.24 -18.21
CA LYS A 358 15.36 -16.93 -18.21
C LYS A 358 14.51 -15.83 -17.58
N ASN A 359 13.21 -15.78 -17.90
CA ASN A 359 12.31 -14.79 -17.33
C ASN A 359 12.12 -14.98 -15.82
N LEU A 360 12.05 -16.24 -15.35
CA LEU A 360 11.99 -16.57 -13.92
C LEU A 360 13.30 -16.19 -13.20
N GLN A 361 14.45 -16.56 -13.75
CA GLN A 361 15.76 -16.17 -13.23
C GLN A 361 15.88 -14.64 -13.11
N SER A 362 15.54 -13.89 -14.16
CA SER A 362 15.55 -12.42 -14.14
C SER A 362 14.55 -11.85 -13.13
N ALA A 363 13.38 -12.47 -12.97
CA ALA A 363 12.40 -12.05 -11.97
C ALA A 363 12.89 -12.29 -10.52
N LEU A 364 13.65 -13.35 -10.26
CA LEU A 364 14.25 -13.62 -8.96
C LEU A 364 15.41 -12.65 -8.64
N GLN A 365 16.17 -12.23 -9.66
CA GLN A 365 17.23 -11.23 -9.48
C GLN A 365 16.68 -9.84 -9.16
N ARG A 366 15.59 -9.42 -9.84
CA ARG A 366 14.96 -8.10 -9.62
C ARG A 366 14.19 -8.00 -8.30
N ASP A 367 13.68 -9.13 -7.82
CA ASP A 367 12.82 -9.23 -6.63
C ASP A 367 13.38 -10.33 -5.72
N LYS A 368 14.64 -10.14 -5.30
CA LYS A 368 15.36 -11.08 -4.44
C LYS A 368 14.75 -11.04 -3.04
N ARG A 369 14.29 -12.20 -2.57
CA ARG A 369 13.65 -12.34 -1.25
C ARG A 369 14.68 -12.53 -0.15
N PHE A 370 14.44 -11.97 1.03
CA PHE A 370 15.38 -12.03 2.15
C PHE A 370 15.70 -13.47 2.60
N TRP A 371 14.77 -14.39 2.39
CA TRP A 371 14.87 -15.80 2.77
C TRP A 371 15.43 -16.70 1.65
N ILE A 372 15.75 -16.17 0.46
CA ILE A 372 16.21 -17.01 -0.67
C ILE A 372 17.55 -17.71 -0.39
N THR A 373 18.35 -17.19 0.54
CA THR A 373 19.60 -17.80 1.01
C THR A 373 19.38 -19.14 1.70
N GLU A 374 18.19 -19.38 2.25
CA GLU A 374 17.78 -20.63 2.89
C GLU A 374 17.30 -21.69 1.88
N CYS A 375 17.26 -21.34 0.59
CA CYS A 375 16.82 -22.18 -0.52
C CYS A 375 17.96 -22.34 -1.54
N PRO A 376 19.00 -23.15 -1.29
CA PRO A 376 20.23 -23.15 -2.09
C PRO A 376 20.02 -23.38 -3.59
N GLN A 377 19.05 -24.20 -3.97
CA GLN A 377 18.74 -24.45 -5.39
C GLN A 377 18.00 -23.28 -6.05
N LEU A 378 17.11 -22.61 -5.32
CA LEU A 378 16.47 -21.39 -5.81
C LEU A 378 17.48 -20.25 -5.92
N GLN A 379 18.41 -20.15 -4.96
CA GLN A 379 19.54 -19.21 -5.01
C GLN A 379 20.43 -19.48 -6.23
N LYS A 380 20.74 -20.76 -6.50
CA LYS A 380 21.47 -21.15 -7.73
C LYS A 380 20.73 -20.73 -9.00
N LEU A 381 19.41 -20.94 -9.08
CA LEU A 381 18.60 -20.46 -10.20
C LEU A 381 18.66 -18.93 -10.33
N ALA A 382 18.61 -18.19 -9.22
CA ALA A 382 18.67 -16.74 -9.23
C ALA A 382 20.04 -16.20 -9.69
N ASP A 383 21.13 -16.86 -9.29
CA ASP A 383 22.50 -16.36 -9.52
C ASP A 383 23.19 -16.97 -10.76
N CYS A 384 22.63 -18.01 -11.38
CA CYS A 384 23.26 -18.66 -12.53
C CYS A 384 23.27 -17.76 -13.78
N PRO A 385 24.20 -18.01 -14.71
CA PRO A 385 24.12 -17.46 -16.07
C PRO A 385 22.79 -17.82 -16.75
N ALA A 386 22.33 -16.97 -17.67
CA ALA A 386 21.03 -17.12 -18.33
C ALA A 386 20.93 -18.40 -19.18
N GLU A 387 22.05 -18.87 -19.73
CA GLU A 387 22.18 -20.13 -20.46
C GLU A 387 21.97 -21.37 -19.59
N ASP A 388 22.22 -21.27 -18.28
CA ASP A 388 22.06 -22.35 -17.32
C ASP A 388 20.70 -22.30 -16.61
N ALA A 389 19.88 -21.28 -16.88
CA ALA A 389 18.63 -21.04 -16.15
C ALA A 389 17.65 -22.22 -16.23
N PHE A 390 17.49 -22.83 -17.41
CA PHE A 390 16.58 -23.96 -17.56
C PHE A 390 17.02 -25.19 -16.76
N LYS A 391 18.32 -25.51 -16.80
CA LYS A 391 18.89 -26.61 -16.01
C LYS A 391 18.67 -26.38 -14.52
N ASN A 392 18.99 -25.18 -14.02
CA ASN A 392 18.82 -24.86 -12.59
C ASN A 392 17.34 -24.82 -12.17
N LEU A 393 16.43 -24.43 -13.07
CA LEU A 393 14.99 -24.51 -12.84
C LEU A 393 14.55 -25.98 -12.69
N GLN A 394 15.00 -26.86 -13.59
CA GLN A 394 14.74 -28.29 -13.48
C GLN A 394 15.31 -28.89 -12.20
N ASP A 395 16.54 -28.51 -11.84
CA ASP A 395 17.19 -28.96 -10.60
C ASP A 395 16.38 -28.54 -9.35
N PHE A 396 15.87 -27.30 -9.30
CA PHE A 396 15.01 -26.83 -8.21
C PHE A 396 13.67 -27.57 -8.16
N LEU A 397 13.00 -27.73 -9.32
CA LEU A 397 11.67 -28.34 -9.39
C LEU A 397 11.70 -29.86 -9.18
N SER A 398 12.82 -30.53 -9.46
CA SER A 398 12.97 -31.97 -9.26
C SER A 398 13.36 -32.32 -7.83
N ALA A 399 13.86 -31.36 -7.06
CA ALA A 399 14.38 -31.63 -5.73
C ALA A 399 13.29 -31.74 -4.67
N PRO A 400 13.53 -32.55 -3.62
CA PRO A 400 12.70 -32.56 -2.43
C PRO A 400 12.53 -31.16 -1.83
N THR A 401 11.41 -30.94 -1.16
CA THR A 401 11.22 -29.79 -0.28
C THR A 401 11.56 -30.25 1.13
N THR A 402 12.61 -29.68 1.71
CA THR A 402 13.25 -30.20 2.93
C THR A 402 13.08 -29.30 4.14
N ASN A 403 12.65 -28.05 3.93
CA ASN A 403 12.43 -27.08 4.99
C ASN A 403 11.31 -26.09 4.60
N GLY A 404 10.89 -25.24 5.54
CA GLY A 404 9.75 -24.35 5.32
C GLY A 404 10.07 -23.16 4.40
N TYR A 405 11.35 -22.76 4.27
CA TYR A 405 11.77 -21.76 3.30
C TYR A 405 11.61 -22.27 1.86
N GLU A 406 11.98 -23.54 1.62
CA GLU A 406 11.75 -24.20 0.35
C GLU A 406 10.26 -24.40 0.09
N ALA A 407 9.44 -24.61 1.13
CA ALA A 407 7.99 -24.71 1.00
C ALA A 407 7.37 -23.38 0.53
N ILE A 408 7.72 -22.25 1.16
CA ILE A 408 7.21 -20.93 0.74
C ILE A 408 7.79 -20.45 -0.60
N ALA A 409 8.91 -21.03 -1.05
CA ALA A 409 9.47 -20.79 -2.37
C ALA A 409 8.57 -21.28 -3.51
N VAL A 410 7.86 -22.38 -3.30
CA VAL A 410 7.00 -23.02 -4.31
C VAL A 410 5.91 -22.07 -4.83
N PRO A 411 5.00 -21.51 -4.00
CA PRO A 411 3.87 -20.72 -4.47
C PRO A 411 4.32 -19.36 -5.00
N MET A 412 5.46 -18.85 -4.48
CA MET A 412 6.13 -17.67 -5.00
C MET A 412 6.59 -17.91 -6.44
N LEU A 413 7.26 -19.04 -6.71
CA LEU A 413 7.71 -19.39 -8.04
C LEU A 413 6.54 -19.73 -8.97
N THR A 414 5.53 -20.47 -8.48
CA THR A 414 4.30 -20.79 -9.24
C THR A 414 3.60 -19.54 -9.76
N VAL A 415 3.44 -18.51 -8.91
CA VAL A 415 2.85 -17.22 -9.33
C VAL A 415 3.68 -16.58 -10.45
N LYS A 416 5.00 -16.51 -10.28
CA LYS A 416 5.90 -15.95 -11.30
C LYS A 416 5.84 -16.78 -12.58
N LEU A 417 5.73 -18.11 -12.49
CA LEU A 417 5.63 -19.02 -13.62
C LEU A 417 4.33 -18.80 -14.40
N CYS A 418 3.18 -18.78 -13.72
CA CYS A 418 1.90 -18.51 -14.35
C CYS A 418 1.93 -17.20 -15.14
N VAL A 419 2.42 -16.11 -14.51
CA VAL A 419 2.50 -14.79 -15.16
C VAL A 419 3.40 -14.82 -16.39
N ASN A 420 4.61 -15.40 -16.27
CA ASN A 420 5.58 -15.40 -17.37
C ASN A 420 5.15 -16.35 -18.51
N LEU A 421 4.65 -17.54 -18.19
CA LEU A 421 4.20 -18.50 -19.19
C LEU A 421 2.99 -17.97 -19.96
N ASN A 422 2.03 -17.34 -19.27
CA ASN A 422 0.92 -16.66 -19.95
C ASN A 422 1.43 -15.57 -20.90
N ASN A 423 2.35 -14.71 -20.45
CA ASN A 423 2.90 -13.66 -21.32
C ASN A 423 3.62 -14.24 -22.56
N ILE A 424 4.40 -15.31 -22.37
CA ILE A 424 5.10 -15.98 -23.46
C ILE A 424 4.08 -16.53 -24.47
N LEU A 425 3.11 -17.32 -24.04
CA LEU A 425 2.15 -18.00 -24.91
C LEU A 425 1.04 -17.10 -25.48
N THR A 426 0.91 -15.86 -25.01
CA THR A 426 -0.08 -14.90 -25.54
C THR A 426 0.56 -13.82 -26.39
N ASN A 427 1.76 -13.35 -26.03
CA ASN A 427 2.37 -12.17 -26.65
C ASN A 427 3.67 -12.48 -27.41
N GLN A 428 4.47 -13.45 -26.95
CA GLN A 428 5.80 -13.68 -27.51
C GLN A 428 5.81 -14.81 -28.55
N TRP A 429 5.26 -15.97 -28.19
CA TRP A 429 5.20 -17.18 -29.00
C TRP A 429 3.78 -17.77 -29.00
N PRO A 430 2.76 -17.04 -29.49
CA PRO A 430 1.38 -17.54 -29.53
C PRO A 430 1.21 -18.81 -30.37
N GLU A 431 2.10 -19.05 -31.34
CA GLU A 431 2.12 -20.26 -32.15
C GLU A 431 2.56 -21.52 -31.37
N ASP A 432 3.27 -21.36 -30.25
CA ASP A 432 3.72 -22.45 -29.39
C ASP A 432 2.69 -22.83 -28.33
N ARG A 433 1.54 -22.13 -28.28
CA ARG A 433 0.43 -22.47 -27.38
C ARG A 433 -0.18 -23.81 -27.80
N PRO A 434 -0.22 -24.82 -26.91
CA PRO A 434 -0.81 -26.11 -27.24
C PRO A 434 -2.28 -25.95 -27.67
N PRO A 435 -2.74 -26.71 -28.69
CA PRO A 435 -4.15 -26.72 -29.04
C PRO A 435 -4.96 -27.30 -27.87
N VAL A 436 -5.97 -26.57 -27.42
CA VAL A 436 -6.88 -27.02 -26.37
C VAL A 436 -7.86 -28.02 -26.97
N LYS A 437 -7.87 -29.27 -26.49
CA LYS A 437 -8.86 -30.26 -26.97
C LYS A 437 -10.26 -29.86 -26.53
N GLU A 438 -11.27 -30.38 -27.23
CA GLU A 438 -12.67 -30.12 -26.89
C GLU A 438 -12.96 -30.58 -25.45
N GLY A 439 -13.38 -29.64 -24.59
CA GLY A 439 -13.66 -29.89 -23.18
C GLY A 439 -12.48 -29.72 -22.22
N GLU A 440 -11.23 -29.63 -22.72
CA GLU A 440 -10.04 -29.39 -21.91
C GLU A 440 -9.78 -27.88 -21.73
N GLN A 441 -8.93 -27.51 -20.77
CA GLN A 441 -8.46 -26.15 -20.56
C GLN A 441 -6.96 -26.13 -20.36
N ASP A 442 -6.25 -25.33 -21.15
CA ASP A 442 -4.83 -25.08 -20.92
C ASP A 442 -4.61 -24.06 -19.79
N LEU A 443 -3.38 -23.99 -19.30
CA LEU A 443 -3.00 -23.07 -18.24
C LEU A 443 -3.32 -21.59 -18.58
N VAL A 444 -3.16 -21.17 -19.84
CA VAL A 444 -3.51 -19.81 -20.27
C VAL A 444 -5.01 -19.53 -20.05
N SER A 445 -5.88 -20.50 -20.35
CA SER A 445 -7.32 -20.38 -20.09
C SER A 445 -7.63 -20.28 -18.59
N PHE A 446 -6.96 -21.09 -17.76
CA PHE A 446 -7.07 -20.98 -16.30
C PHE A 446 -6.63 -19.60 -15.80
N ILE A 447 -5.50 -19.07 -16.28
CA ILE A 447 -5.00 -17.75 -15.89
C ILE A 447 -5.96 -16.64 -16.36
N HIS A 448 -6.56 -16.77 -17.54
CA HIS A 448 -7.58 -15.83 -18.00
C HIS A 448 -8.81 -15.83 -17.10
N LYS A 449 -9.29 -17.02 -16.69
CA LYS A 449 -10.38 -17.16 -15.72
C LYS A 449 -10.00 -16.58 -14.36
N ALA A 450 -8.80 -16.87 -13.87
CA ALA A 450 -8.25 -16.31 -12.63
C ALA A 450 -8.26 -14.78 -12.67
N ASN A 451 -7.77 -14.18 -13.75
CA ASN A 451 -7.77 -12.72 -13.92
C ASN A 451 -9.19 -12.14 -13.99
N LYS A 452 -10.13 -12.83 -14.64
CA LYS A 452 -11.53 -12.40 -14.70
C LYS A 452 -12.20 -12.44 -13.32
N ALA A 453 -12.01 -13.52 -12.56
CA ALA A 453 -12.50 -13.64 -11.18
C ALA A 453 -11.91 -12.54 -10.29
N TYR A 454 -10.62 -12.24 -10.48
CA TYR A 454 -9.95 -11.15 -9.78
C TYR A 454 -10.51 -9.76 -10.15
N GLN A 455 -10.85 -9.51 -11.42
CA GLN A 455 -11.39 -8.22 -11.87
C GLN A 455 -12.80 -7.92 -11.36
N LEU A 456 -13.66 -8.93 -11.21
CA LEU A 456 -15.06 -8.75 -10.86
C LEU A 456 -15.26 -8.66 -9.34
N VAL A 457 -14.94 -9.74 -8.64
CA VAL A 457 -15.22 -9.89 -7.21
C VAL A 457 -14.05 -9.35 -6.39
N HIS A 458 -12.82 -9.70 -6.76
CA HIS A 458 -11.67 -9.32 -5.94
C HIS A 458 -11.35 -7.83 -6.05
N ARG A 459 -11.59 -7.16 -7.18
CA ARG A 459 -11.35 -5.71 -7.31
C ARG A 459 -12.23 -4.89 -6.36
N GLU A 460 -13.46 -5.32 -6.15
CA GLU A 460 -14.36 -4.71 -5.17
C GLU A 460 -13.83 -4.93 -3.75
N ALA A 461 -13.44 -6.16 -3.43
CA ALA A 461 -12.88 -6.49 -2.12
C ALA A 461 -11.49 -5.82 -1.88
N ASN A 462 -10.70 -5.61 -2.94
CA ASN A 462 -9.36 -5.02 -2.98
C ASN A 462 -9.36 -3.51 -3.18
N ARG A 463 -10.33 -2.75 -2.67
CA ARG A 463 -10.27 -1.29 -2.74
C ARG A 463 -9.02 -0.77 -2.01
N ARG A 464 -7.97 -0.57 -2.78
CA ARG A 464 -6.66 -0.10 -2.36
C ARG A 464 -6.14 0.93 -3.34
N THR A 465 -5.42 1.92 -2.83
CA THR A 465 -4.51 2.73 -3.62
C THR A 465 -3.15 2.04 -3.60
N ALA A 466 -2.59 1.84 -4.79
CA ALA A 466 -1.14 1.89 -4.92
C ALA A 466 -0.86 3.36 -5.24
N PRO A 467 -0.20 4.13 -4.36
CA PRO A 467 0.09 5.53 -4.63
C PRO A 467 0.73 5.66 -6.01
N GLY A 468 -0.04 6.14 -6.99
CA GLY A 468 0.46 6.40 -8.33
C GLY A 468 1.31 7.65 -8.24
N ASN A 469 2.63 7.50 -8.41
CA ASN A 469 3.60 8.59 -8.54
C ASN A 469 3.78 9.55 -7.34
N LEU A 470 3.25 9.23 -6.16
CA LEU A 470 3.63 9.91 -4.91
C LEU A 470 4.82 9.19 -4.27
N PHE A 471 6.02 9.71 -4.59
CA PHE A 471 7.30 9.53 -3.92
C PHE A 471 8.12 8.24 -4.16
N GLY A 472 9.36 8.51 -4.59
CA GLY A 472 10.61 7.77 -4.48
C GLY A 472 10.57 6.34 -3.98
N THR A 473 11.08 5.44 -4.83
CA THR A 473 11.58 4.10 -4.51
C THR A 473 10.62 3.18 -3.76
N SER A 474 10.51 1.94 -4.23
CA SER A 474 10.24 0.83 -3.32
C SER A 474 11.34 0.87 -2.25
N GLU A 475 11.17 1.62 -1.17
CA GLU A 475 12.10 1.59 -0.06
C GLU A 475 11.98 0.17 0.51
N VAL A 476 12.98 -0.63 0.12
CA VAL A 476 13.36 -1.83 0.84
C VAL A 476 13.34 -1.47 2.31
N SER A 477 12.72 -2.30 3.15
CA SER A 477 12.73 -2.01 4.59
C SER A 477 14.17 -1.82 5.02
N ASP A 478 14.45 -0.84 5.87
CA ASP A 478 15.70 -0.89 6.61
C ASP A 478 15.64 -1.94 7.73
N LYS A 479 14.46 -2.52 8.01
CA LYS A 479 14.26 -3.55 9.02
C LYS A 479 14.43 -4.95 8.44
N LEU A 480 15.32 -5.71 9.07
CA LEU A 480 15.48 -7.15 8.85
C LEU A 480 14.32 -7.88 9.54
N GLN A 481 13.15 -7.93 8.91
CA GLN A 481 11.96 -8.56 9.50
C GLN A 481 11.14 -9.36 8.48
N ALA A 482 10.48 -10.41 8.97
CA ALA A 482 9.44 -11.15 8.27
C ALA A 482 8.06 -10.76 8.80
N GLY A 483 7.01 -11.25 8.14
CA GLY A 483 5.64 -11.06 8.57
C GLY A 483 5.02 -9.74 8.09
N ILE A 484 3.84 -9.45 8.63
CA ILE A 484 2.98 -8.36 8.18
C ILE A 484 2.98 -7.14 9.10
N THR A 485 3.91 -7.06 10.06
CA THR A 485 4.10 -5.84 10.88
C THR A 485 4.59 -4.67 10.02
N LEU A 486 4.05 -3.48 10.29
CA LEU A 486 4.37 -2.27 9.53
C LEU A 486 5.68 -1.62 10.03
N ASP A 487 6.32 -0.78 9.21
CA ASP A 487 7.66 -0.25 9.55
C ASP A 487 7.68 0.66 10.79
N TYR A 488 6.56 1.32 11.10
CA TYR A 488 6.44 2.10 12.34
C TYR A 488 6.10 1.25 13.57
N GLN A 489 5.79 -0.04 13.38
CA GLN A 489 5.60 -1.02 14.44
C GLN A 489 6.95 -1.72 14.72
N PRO A 490 7.24 -2.09 15.98
CA PRO A 490 8.28 -3.08 16.26
C PRO A 490 8.07 -4.36 15.42
N GLY A 491 9.15 -4.96 14.94
CA GLY A 491 9.05 -6.17 14.14
C GLY A 491 8.61 -7.34 14.99
N ALA A 492 7.58 -8.08 14.57
CA ALA A 492 7.13 -9.29 15.28
C ALA A 492 8.10 -10.45 15.11
N VAL A 493 8.73 -10.55 13.93
CA VAL A 493 9.69 -11.60 13.57
C VAL A 493 10.90 -10.90 12.97
N THR A 494 11.98 -10.78 13.73
CA THR A 494 13.17 -10.03 13.34
C THR A 494 14.36 -10.94 13.06
N PHE A 495 15.29 -10.44 12.25
CA PHE A 495 16.56 -11.06 11.89
C PHE A 495 17.72 -10.09 12.16
N GLU A 496 17.63 -9.28 13.22
CA GLU A 496 18.63 -8.26 13.54
C GLU A 496 20.04 -8.86 13.71
N ASP A 497 20.12 -10.14 14.11
CA ASP A 497 21.37 -10.90 14.23
C ASP A 497 21.89 -11.49 12.92
N ASP A 498 21.11 -11.43 11.83
CA ASP A 498 21.44 -12.01 10.52
C ASP A 498 21.36 -10.97 9.40
N GLN A 499 22.46 -10.23 9.24
CA GLN A 499 22.60 -9.20 8.21
C GLN A 499 22.62 -9.76 6.77
N THR A 500 22.63 -11.08 6.58
CA THR A 500 22.58 -11.67 5.23
C THR A 500 21.16 -11.70 4.66
N LYS A 501 20.14 -11.52 5.51
CA LYS A 501 18.73 -11.46 5.12
C LYS A 501 18.37 -10.09 4.57
N ILE A 502 18.71 -9.84 3.30
CA ILE A 502 18.45 -8.56 2.64
C ILE A 502 16.94 -8.33 2.50
N PRO A 503 16.36 -7.30 3.12
CA PRO A 503 14.92 -7.07 3.10
C PRO A 503 14.39 -6.92 1.67
N SER A 504 13.24 -7.54 1.39
CA SER A 504 12.52 -7.35 0.13
C SER A 504 11.48 -6.23 0.24
N THR A 505 10.91 -5.82 -0.89
CA THR A 505 9.76 -4.92 -0.87
C THR A 505 8.56 -5.67 -0.30
N HIS A 506 8.05 -5.26 0.87
CA HIS A 506 6.83 -5.87 1.43
C HIS A 506 5.61 -5.32 0.68
N PRO A 507 4.76 -6.17 0.06
CA PRO A 507 3.59 -5.68 -0.66
C PRO A 507 2.61 -4.89 0.23
N SER A 508 2.57 -5.16 1.53
CA SER A 508 1.81 -4.39 2.54
C SER A 508 2.27 -2.93 2.69
N ARG A 509 3.48 -2.58 2.23
CA ARG A 509 3.94 -1.18 2.15
C ARG A 509 3.41 -0.44 0.94
N ARG A 510 3.19 -1.17 -0.16
CA ARG A 510 2.79 -0.59 -1.45
C ARG A 510 1.29 -0.41 -1.55
N ASN A 511 0.55 -1.32 -0.95
CA ASN A 511 -0.89 -1.43 -1.11
C ASN A 511 -1.59 -0.91 0.14
N ILE A 512 -2.25 0.23 0.02
CA ILE A 512 -2.95 0.87 1.14
C ILE A 512 -4.46 0.83 0.85
N PRO A 513 -5.29 0.16 1.67
CA PRO A 513 -6.73 0.34 1.66
C PRO A 513 -7.22 1.78 1.43
N VAL A 514 -8.22 1.94 0.56
CA VAL A 514 -8.86 3.25 0.33
C VAL A 514 -9.80 3.56 1.48
N LEU A 515 -9.36 4.42 2.41
CA LEU A 515 -10.11 4.73 3.63
C LEU A 515 -11.34 5.62 3.36
N GLU A 516 -11.39 6.38 2.28
CA GLU A 516 -12.56 7.22 1.96
C GLU A 516 -13.77 6.38 1.55
N LYS A 517 -13.53 5.19 1.00
CA LYS A 517 -14.58 4.29 0.50
C LYS A 517 -14.19 2.81 0.58
N PRO A 518 -13.97 2.28 1.80
CA PRO A 518 -13.54 0.90 2.00
C PRO A 518 -14.52 -0.10 1.39
N SER A 519 -14.04 -1.30 1.07
CA SER A 519 -14.88 -2.43 0.64
C SER A 519 -15.66 -3.01 1.83
N GLN A 520 -16.71 -3.80 1.54
CA GLN A 520 -17.45 -4.50 2.60
C GLN A 520 -16.55 -5.50 3.35
N THR A 521 -15.68 -6.21 2.62
CA THR A 521 -14.69 -7.11 3.22
C THR A 521 -13.75 -6.37 4.18
N GLN A 522 -13.28 -5.17 3.81
CA GLN A 522 -12.43 -4.34 4.69
C GLN A 522 -13.17 -3.87 5.94
N LEU A 523 -14.42 -3.43 5.80
CA LEU A 523 -15.26 -3.03 6.94
C LEU A 523 -15.53 -4.22 7.88
N LYS A 524 -15.73 -5.41 7.32
CA LYS A 524 -15.91 -6.65 8.08
C LYS A 524 -14.63 -7.00 8.85
N ALA A 525 -13.47 -7.01 8.17
CA ALA A 525 -12.18 -7.27 8.82
C ALA A 525 -11.93 -6.29 9.98
N LEU A 526 -12.18 -4.99 9.76
CA LEU A 526 -12.06 -3.96 10.78
C LEU A 526 -12.97 -4.22 11.98
N LYS A 527 -14.24 -4.55 11.74
CA LYS A 527 -15.21 -4.87 12.80
C LYS A 527 -14.78 -6.04 13.67
N HIS A 528 -14.08 -7.01 13.08
CA HIS A 528 -13.60 -8.22 13.75
C HIS A 528 -12.15 -8.11 14.25
N GLY A 529 -11.51 -6.94 14.14
CA GLY A 529 -10.13 -6.73 14.58
C GLY A 529 -9.09 -7.51 13.76
N ILE A 530 -9.43 -7.87 12.53
CA ILE A 530 -8.60 -8.64 11.61
C ILE A 530 -7.66 -7.71 10.85
N PRO A 531 -6.38 -8.07 10.68
CA PRO A 531 -5.45 -7.24 9.96
C PRO A 531 -5.74 -7.27 8.46
N VAL A 532 -5.66 -6.11 7.82
CA VAL A 532 -5.66 -6.00 6.35
C VAL A 532 -4.28 -5.50 5.95
N ALA A 533 -3.55 -6.32 5.20
CA ALA A 533 -2.19 -6.02 4.78
C ALA A 533 -2.18 -5.35 3.41
N SER A 534 -2.84 -5.95 2.42
CA SER A 534 -2.88 -5.41 1.06
C SER A 534 -4.22 -5.61 0.34
N GLY A 535 -5.16 -6.32 0.96
CA GLY A 535 -6.42 -6.80 0.39
C GLY A 535 -6.36 -8.27 -0.06
N VAL A 536 -7.50 -8.82 -0.50
CA VAL A 536 -7.64 -10.18 -1.05
C VAL A 536 -6.54 -10.55 -2.06
N SER A 537 -5.99 -11.76 -1.93
CA SER A 537 -4.74 -12.13 -2.60
C SER A 537 -4.89 -12.61 -4.04
N GLY A 538 -4.34 -11.83 -4.98
CA GLY A 538 -4.19 -12.27 -6.37
C GLY A 538 -3.22 -13.44 -6.52
N SER A 539 -2.25 -13.57 -5.62
CA SER A 539 -1.33 -14.70 -5.57
C SER A 539 -2.01 -15.98 -5.09
N THR A 540 -2.89 -15.91 -4.08
CA THR A 540 -3.73 -17.07 -3.72
C THR A 540 -4.61 -17.48 -4.90
N ASN A 541 -5.25 -16.50 -5.56
CA ASN A 541 -6.06 -16.76 -6.75
C ASN A 541 -5.27 -17.50 -7.85
N LEU A 542 -4.08 -17.02 -8.22
CA LEU A 542 -3.25 -17.72 -9.21
C LEU A 542 -2.80 -19.12 -8.76
N ASN A 543 -2.43 -19.29 -7.49
CA ASN A 543 -2.04 -20.60 -6.96
C ASN A 543 -3.19 -21.60 -7.01
N LEU A 544 -4.41 -21.22 -6.61
CA LEU A 544 -5.55 -22.13 -6.58
C LEU A 544 -6.07 -22.48 -7.98
N PHE A 545 -6.01 -21.54 -8.94
CA PHE A 545 -6.26 -21.85 -10.35
C PHE A 545 -5.17 -22.77 -10.93
N PHE A 546 -3.92 -22.62 -10.50
CA PHE A 546 -2.85 -23.54 -10.89
C PHE A 546 -3.05 -24.95 -10.30
N LEU A 547 -3.46 -25.05 -9.03
CA LEU A 547 -3.86 -26.32 -8.42
C LEU A 547 -4.97 -27.01 -9.22
N LYS A 548 -6.03 -26.26 -9.56
CA LYS A 548 -7.13 -26.78 -10.39
C LYS A 548 -6.64 -27.26 -11.76
N HIS A 549 -5.72 -26.52 -12.38
CA HIS A 549 -5.09 -26.96 -13.62
C HIS A 549 -4.36 -28.31 -13.45
N LEU A 550 -3.57 -28.49 -12.38
CA LEU A 550 -2.91 -29.77 -12.09
C LEU A 550 -3.93 -30.89 -11.85
N MET A 551 -5.01 -30.64 -11.09
CA MET A 551 -6.06 -31.62 -10.83
C MET A 551 -6.77 -32.10 -12.11
N GLU A 552 -6.93 -31.22 -13.10
CA GLU A 552 -7.63 -31.55 -14.36
C GLU A 552 -6.72 -32.08 -15.47
N ASN A 553 -5.42 -31.76 -15.43
CA ASN A 553 -4.51 -32.01 -16.55
C ASN A 553 -3.33 -32.91 -16.21
N SER A 554 -3.19 -33.35 -14.95
CA SER A 554 -2.16 -34.32 -14.60
C SER A 554 -2.66 -35.76 -14.71
N ASP A 555 -1.91 -36.57 -15.47
CA ASP A 555 -2.07 -38.03 -15.50
C ASP A 555 -1.32 -38.74 -14.35
N ASN A 556 -0.59 -38.00 -13.52
CA ASN A 556 0.22 -38.53 -12.41
C ASN A 556 -0.23 -37.93 -11.08
N GLU A 557 -0.82 -38.77 -10.22
CA GLU A 557 -1.27 -38.37 -8.88
C GLU A 557 -0.12 -37.77 -8.02
N ASN A 558 1.15 -38.15 -8.29
CA ASN A 558 2.31 -37.60 -7.59
C ASN A 558 2.72 -36.19 -8.05
N THR A 559 1.91 -35.53 -8.87
CA THR A 559 2.13 -34.13 -9.27
C THR A 559 0.97 -33.21 -8.88
N VAL A 560 -0.06 -33.74 -8.23
CA VAL A 560 -1.20 -32.99 -7.71
C VAL A 560 -1.11 -32.95 -6.18
N PRO A 561 -0.75 -31.82 -5.56
CA PRO A 561 -0.60 -31.75 -4.12
C PRO A 561 -1.96 -31.83 -3.42
N ASP A 562 -1.97 -32.25 -2.15
CA ASP A 562 -3.18 -32.15 -1.33
C ASP A 562 -3.68 -30.69 -1.31
N PRO A 563 -4.97 -30.44 -1.65
CA PRO A 563 -5.48 -29.08 -1.74
C PRO A 563 -5.37 -28.27 -0.45
N LYS A 564 -5.58 -28.91 0.72
CA LYS A 564 -5.54 -28.22 2.02
C LYS A 564 -4.10 -27.82 2.33
N ASP A 565 -3.16 -28.75 2.23
CA ASP A 565 -1.74 -28.47 2.47
C ASP A 565 -1.19 -27.44 1.47
N TYR A 566 -1.63 -27.45 0.20
CA TYR A 566 -1.26 -26.43 -0.78
C TYR A 566 -1.82 -25.03 -0.43
N MET A 567 -3.02 -24.97 0.14
CA MET A 567 -3.61 -23.72 0.66
C MET A 567 -2.85 -23.20 1.89
N LEU A 568 -2.46 -24.08 2.80
CA LEU A 568 -1.62 -23.73 3.95
C LEU A 568 -0.25 -23.20 3.49
N LEU A 569 0.39 -23.89 2.56
CA LEU A 569 1.68 -23.53 1.99
C LEU A 569 1.63 -22.17 1.27
N THR A 570 0.54 -21.89 0.54
CA THR A 570 0.27 -20.57 -0.07
C THR A 570 0.11 -19.49 1.00
N THR A 571 -0.62 -19.78 2.08
CA THR A 571 -0.82 -18.83 3.20
C THR A 571 0.50 -18.53 3.91
N MET A 572 1.32 -19.55 4.16
CA MET A 572 2.65 -19.40 4.76
C MET A 572 3.52 -18.44 3.95
N PHE A 573 3.58 -18.61 2.62
CA PHE A 573 4.33 -17.70 1.76
C PHE A 573 3.87 -16.26 1.89
N LEU A 574 2.56 -16.02 1.74
CA LEU A 574 2.04 -14.67 1.65
C LEU A 574 2.19 -13.88 2.95
N THR A 575 2.04 -14.55 4.09
CA THR A 575 2.16 -13.91 5.39
C THR A 575 3.61 -13.75 5.81
N TYR A 576 4.45 -14.77 5.62
CA TYR A 576 5.88 -14.69 6.00
C TYR A 576 6.62 -13.60 5.22
N ASP A 577 6.31 -13.45 3.93
CA ASP A 577 6.87 -12.44 3.05
C ASP A 577 6.21 -11.05 3.20
N GLY A 578 5.24 -10.93 4.11
CA GLY A 578 4.58 -9.68 4.47
C GLY A 578 3.57 -9.17 3.46
N GLY A 579 3.19 -9.99 2.48
CA GLY A 579 2.26 -9.65 1.41
C GLY A 579 0.80 -9.62 1.83
N HIS A 580 0.38 -10.57 2.69
CA HIS A 580 -1.02 -10.71 3.10
C HIS A 580 -1.19 -11.21 4.54
N ALA A 581 -2.30 -10.79 5.17
CA ALA A 581 -2.80 -11.44 6.37
C ALA A 581 -3.33 -12.85 6.06
N ILE A 582 -3.35 -13.74 7.07
CA ILE A 582 -3.90 -15.09 6.93
C ILE A 582 -5.35 -15.01 6.44
N HIS A 583 -6.12 -14.07 6.99
CA HIS A 583 -7.50 -13.80 6.58
C HIS A 583 -7.64 -13.53 5.07
N GLU A 584 -6.75 -12.74 4.48
CA GLU A 584 -6.86 -12.36 3.06
C GLU A 584 -6.62 -13.57 2.14
N ALA A 585 -5.72 -14.47 2.54
CA ALA A 585 -5.50 -15.74 1.85
C ALA A 585 -6.72 -16.65 2.01
N LEU A 586 -7.19 -16.87 3.24
CA LEU A 586 -8.34 -17.73 3.54
C LEU A 586 -9.65 -17.25 2.91
N TRP A 587 -9.86 -15.93 2.84
CA TRP A 587 -10.99 -15.34 2.12
C TRP A 587 -10.96 -15.74 0.63
N THR A 588 -9.78 -15.63 -0.01
CA THR A 588 -9.61 -16.04 -1.40
C THR A 588 -9.83 -17.54 -1.58
N GLY A 589 -9.31 -18.33 -0.64
CA GLY A 589 -9.50 -19.78 -0.59
C GLY A 589 -10.97 -20.17 -0.48
N GLN A 590 -11.72 -19.57 0.44
CA GLN A 590 -13.15 -19.85 0.61
C GLN A 590 -13.96 -19.51 -0.64
N TYR A 591 -13.70 -18.36 -1.26
CA TYR A 591 -14.39 -17.99 -2.51
C TYR A 591 -14.13 -19.01 -3.62
N LEU A 592 -12.87 -19.45 -3.77
CA LEU A 592 -12.49 -20.37 -4.84
C LEU A 592 -12.76 -21.84 -4.54
N ASP A 593 -12.94 -22.22 -3.27
CA ASP A 593 -13.23 -23.60 -2.89
C ASP A 593 -14.50 -24.12 -3.58
N GLY A 594 -15.59 -23.35 -3.46
CA GLY A 594 -16.86 -23.66 -4.12
C GLY A 594 -16.81 -23.43 -5.64
N GLU A 595 -16.18 -22.34 -6.10
CA GLU A 595 -16.14 -22.00 -7.54
C GLU A 595 -15.28 -22.98 -8.37
N LEU A 596 -14.26 -23.60 -7.78
CA LEU A 596 -13.33 -24.50 -8.45
C LEU A 596 -13.44 -25.95 -7.96
N GLU A 597 -14.33 -26.25 -7.00
CA GLU A 597 -14.50 -27.58 -6.40
C GLU A 597 -13.17 -28.16 -5.88
N LEU A 598 -12.43 -27.36 -5.12
CA LEU A 598 -11.07 -27.71 -4.66
C LEU A 598 -11.07 -28.66 -3.45
N ASN A 599 -12.21 -28.78 -2.75
CA ASN A 599 -12.37 -29.58 -1.54
C ASN A 599 -11.41 -29.14 -0.40
N LEU A 600 -11.17 -27.83 -0.27
CA LEU A 600 -10.40 -27.26 0.83
C LEU A 600 -11.14 -27.42 2.17
N GLY A 601 -12.48 -27.47 2.14
CA GLY A 601 -13.31 -27.47 3.34
C GLY A 601 -13.47 -26.06 3.93
N LEU A 602 -13.24 -25.03 3.13
CA LEU A 602 -13.39 -23.63 3.50
C LEU A 602 -14.75 -23.06 3.09
N GLU A 603 -15.43 -23.69 2.12
CA GLU A 603 -16.77 -23.29 1.70
C GLU A 603 -17.74 -23.36 2.88
N LYS A 604 -18.25 -22.19 3.29
CA LYS A 604 -19.32 -22.09 4.29
C LYS A 604 -20.66 -22.05 3.58
N THR A 605 -21.59 -22.90 3.99
CA THR A 605 -22.99 -22.86 3.58
C THR A 605 -23.86 -22.13 4.62
N THR A 606 -24.96 -21.53 4.18
CA THR A 606 -26.02 -21.04 5.07
C THR A 606 -26.76 -22.22 5.70
N PRO A 607 -27.59 -22.01 6.75
CA PRO A 607 -28.45 -23.07 7.30
C PRO A 607 -29.38 -23.75 6.29
N ASP A 608 -29.62 -23.11 5.14
CA ASP A 608 -30.43 -23.62 4.02
C ASP A 608 -29.55 -24.27 2.91
N ASP A 609 -28.32 -24.66 3.24
CA ASP A 609 -27.33 -25.27 2.34
C ASP A 609 -27.00 -24.44 1.08
N GLN A 610 -27.12 -23.11 1.15
CA GLN A 610 -26.71 -22.22 0.07
C GLN A 610 -25.28 -21.72 0.28
N PRO A 611 -24.47 -21.49 -0.77
CA PRO A 611 -23.16 -20.86 -0.63
C PRO A 611 -23.27 -19.52 0.11
N SER A 612 -22.47 -19.34 1.15
CA SER A 612 -22.42 -18.06 1.87
C SER A 612 -21.87 -16.95 0.98
N ASN A 613 -22.36 -15.73 1.19
CA ASN A 613 -21.86 -14.58 0.46
C ASN A 613 -20.37 -14.35 0.82
N PRO A 614 -19.44 -14.34 -0.16
CA PRO A 614 -18.02 -14.16 0.11
C PRO A 614 -17.70 -12.89 0.90
N THR A 615 -18.48 -11.82 0.73
CA THR A 615 -18.25 -10.56 1.46
C THR A 615 -18.54 -10.66 2.96
N ASP A 616 -19.24 -11.70 3.41
CA ASP A 616 -19.53 -11.96 4.82
C ASP A 616 -18.51 -12.85 5.51
N TYR A 617 -17.56 -13.42 4.75
CA TYR A 617 -16.56 -14.33 5.28
C TYR A 617 -15.64 -13.64 6.30
N VAL A 618 -15.55 -14.26 7.47
CA VAL A 618 -14.59 -13.97 8.52
C VAL A 618 -13.83 -15.26 8.78
N SER A 619 -12.50 -15.22 8.64
CA SER A 619 -11.67 -16.40 8.88
C SER A 619 -11.69 -16.73 10.37
N ASP A 620 -12.01 -17.97 10.72
CA ASP A 620 -11.85 -18.50 12.08
C ASP A 620 -10.62 -19.41 12.04
N LEU A 621 -9.56 -19.06 12.77
CA LEU A 621 -8.34 -19.86 12.78
C LEU A 621 -8.57 -21.21 13.47
N ASN A 622 -9.52 -21.31 14.41
CA ASN A 622 -9.86 -22.61 14.99
C ASN A 622 -10.54 -23.50 13.96
N ASP A 623 -11.48 -22.97 13.17
CA ASP A 623 -12.13 -23.73 12.09
C ASP A 623 -11.08 -24.19 11.06
N PHE A 624 -10.18 -23.29 10.64
CA PHE A 624 -9.13 -23.61 9.68
C PHE A 624 -8.19 -24.70 10.19
N ILE A 625 -7.76 -24.61 11.45
CA ILE A 625 -6.91 -25.64 12.08
C ILE A 625 -7.68 -26.96 12.24
N GLY A 626 -8.97 -26.90 12.53
CA GLY A 626 -9.86 -28.07 12.64
C GLY A 626 -9.96 -28.88 11.35
N LEU A 627 -9.66 -28.30 10.18
CA LEU A 627 -9.57 -29.04 8.91
C LEU A 627 -8.50 -30.13 8.90
N TYR A 628 -7.57 -30.08 9.86
CA TYR A 628 -6.42 -30.96 10.04
C TYR A 628 -6.50 -31.78 11.34
N ASP A 629 -7.67 -31.84 11.99
CA ASP A 629 -7.84 -32.58 13.24
C ASP A 629 -7.39 -34.04 13.12
N GLY A 630 -6.60 -34.49 14.11
CA GLY A 630 -6.04 -35.85 14.14
C GLY A 630 -4.81 -36.08 13.26
N THR A 631 -4.30 -35.05 12.57
CA THR A 631 -3.09 -35.14 11.72
C THR A 631 -1.87 -34.50 12.38
N GLU A 632 -0.67 -34.79 11.85
CA GLU A 632 0.57 -34.09 12.23
C GLU A 632 0.50 -32.59 11.94
N THR A 633 -0.08 -32.21 10.79
CA THR A 633 -0.29 -30.80 10.42
C THR A 633 -1.20 -30.08 11.40
N GLY A 634 -2.25 -30.74 11.89
CA GLY A 634 -3.10 -30.21 12.96
C GLY A 634 -2.33 -29.97 14.26
N GLN A 635 -1.41 -30.88 14.62
CA GLN A 635 -0.54 -30.70 15.79
C GLN A 635 0.45 -29.55 15.62
N ALA A 636 1.07 -29.44 14.44
CA ALA A 636 2.00 -28.35 14.12
C ALA A 636 1.29 -26.99 14.12
N LEU A 637 0.10 -26.90 13.52
CA LEU A 637 -0.77 -25.73 13.57
C LEU A 637 -1.19 -25.39 15.00
N GLY A 638 -1.58 -26.38 15.80
CA GLY A 638 -1.93 -26.19 17.22
C GLY A 638 -0.76 -25.61 18.03
N ARG A 639 0.45 -26.14 17.84
CA ARG A 639 1.69 -25.63 18.46
C ARG A 639 1.99 -24.20 18.01
N ALA A 640 1.99 -23.94 16.70
CA ALA A 640 2.26 -22.62 16.13
C ALA A 640 1.25 -21.57 16.62
N LYS A 641 -0.03 -21.97 16.73
CA LYS A 641 -1.13 -21.15 17.24
C LYS A 641 -0.92 -20.73 18.70
N GLU A 642 -0.58 -21.66 19.59
CA GLU A 642 -0.31 -21.33 21.00
C GLU A 642 0.95 -20.47 21.14
N HIS A 643 2.03 -20.80 20.42
CA HIS A 643 3.25 -20.00 20.42
C HIS A 643 2.99 -18.57 19.94
N ALA A 644 2.22 -18.40 18.86
CA ALA A 644 1.90 -17.08 18.31
C ALA A 644 1.04 -16.22 19.24
N LEU A 645 0.09 -16.83 19.97
CA LEU A 645 -0.68 -16.13 21.00
C LEU A 645 0.23 -15.66 22.14
N ASP A 646 1.10 -16.54 22.65
CA ASP A 646 2.02 -16.19 23.72
C ASP A 646 3.01 -15.10 23.29
N ALA A 647 3.53 -15.17 22.06
CA ALA A 647 4.36 -14.14 21.45
C ALA A 647 3.61 -12.81 21.32
N THR A 648 2.31 -12.84 21.00
CA THR A 648 1.46 -11.65 20.91
C THR A 648 1.27 -10.98 22.28
N VAL A 649 1.07 -11.77 23.34
CA VAL A 649 0.99 -11.27 24.71
C VAL A 649 2.32 -10.68 25.18
N ASN A 650 3.45 -11.35 24.89
CA ASN A 650 4.78 -10.82 25.22
C ASN A 650 5.07 -9.51 24.47
N TYR A 651 4.76 -9.47 23.17
CA TYR A 651 4.89 -8.27 22.35
C TYR A 651 4.05 -7.11 22.93
N PHE A 652 2.84 -7.39 23.42
CA PHE A 652 2.04 -6.39 24.13
C PHE A 652 2.77 -5.88 25.38
N ASP A 653 3.28 -6.77 26.23
CA ASP A 653 3.97 -6.39 27.47
C ASP A 653 5.24 -5.55 27.22
N GLU A 654 5.93 -5.82 26.12
CA GLU A 654 7.19 -5.15 25.75
C GLU A 654 6.97 -3.78 25.10
N HIS A 655 5.95 -3.65 24.26
CA HIS A 655 5.82 -2.51 23.34
C HIS A 655 4.57 -1.65 23.55
N SER A 656 3.59 -2.12 24.31
CA SER A 656 2.34 -1.38 24.52
C SER A 656 2.47 -0.34 25.62
N TYR A 657 2.00 0.89 25.34
CA TYR A 657 1.82 1.90 26.39
C TYR A 657 0.78 1.48 27.45
N ALA A 658 -0.15 0.60 27.08
CA ALA A 658 -1.18 0.10 27.99
C ALA A 658 -0.69 -1.05 28.89
N ALA A 659 0.54 -1.55 28.69
CA ALA A 659 1.13 -2.55 29.56
C ALA A 659 1.47 -1.92 30.93
N GLU A 660 1.25 -2.65 32.02
CA GLU A 660 1.51 -2.11 33.37
C GLU A 660 2.98 -1.73 33.57
N ASN A 661 3.90 -2.48 32.96
CA ASN A 661 5.35 -2.25 33.03
C ASN A 661 5.78 -0.97 32.28
N ALA A 662 4.93 -0.41 31.41
CA ALA A 662 5.19 0.85 30.74
C ALA A 662 5.08 2.05 31.70
N LYS A 663 4.34 1.91 32.81
CA LYS A 663 4.21 2.95 33.84
C LYS A 663 5.47 3.16 34.66
N ASP A 664 6.36 2.16 34.72
CA ASP A 664 7.64 2.25 35.41
C ASP A 664 8.78 2.75 34.50
N LYS A 665 8.57 2.76 33.18
CA LYS A 665 9.53 3.23 32.17
C LYS A 665 9.28 4.68 31.71
N ALA A 666 8.15 5.27 32.07
CA ALA A 666 7.76 6.65 31.76
C ALA A 666 8.04 7.57 32.96
#